data_AF-A0ABD6S177-F1
#
_entry.id   AF-A0ABD6S177-F1
#
_cell.length_a   1.000
_cell.length_b   1.000
_cell.length_c   1.000
_cell.angle_alpha   90.00
_cell.angle_beta   90.00
_cell.angle_gamma   90.00
#
_symmetry.space_group_name_H-M   'P 1'
#
loop_
_entity.id
_entity.type
_entity.pdbx_description
1 polymer ?
#
loop_
_entity_poly.entity_id
_entity_poly.type
_entity_poly.pdbx_seq_one_letter_code
_entity_poly.pdbx_strand_id
1 'polypeptide(L)'
;MNSYQNKNEYEILDASENTVNALNRYPFANNPYSSIFSSCPRSGPGNWINILGNAVSEAVSISQDIISLLTQPSISGIISMAFSLLSRMIGSNGRSISELSMCDLLAIIDLRVNQSVLDDGVADFNGSLVIYRNYLEALQRWNNNPNPANAEEVRTRFRESDTIFDLILTQGSLTNGGSLARNNAQILLLPSFANAAYFHLLLLRDANVYGNNWGLFGVTPNINYESKLLNLIRLYTNYCTHWYNQGLNELRNRGSNATAWLEFHRFRRDMTLMVLDIVSSFSSLDITRYPRATDFQLSRIIYTDPIGFVNRSDPSAPRTWFSFHNQANFSALESGIPSPSFSQFLDSMRISTGPLSLPASPNIHRARVWYGNQNNFNGSSSQTFGEITNDNQTISGLNIFRIDSQAVNLNNTTFGVSRAEFYHDASQGSQRSIYQGFVDTGGASTAVAQNIQTFFPGENSSIPTPQDYTHILSRSTNLTGGLRQVASGRRSSLVLHGWTHKSLSRQNRVEPNRITQVPAVKASSPSNCTVIAGPGFTGGDLVRMSSNCSVSYNFTPADQQVVIRLRYACQGTASLRITFGNGSSQIIPLVSTTSSINNLQYENFSFASGPNSVNFLSAGTSITIQNISTNSNVVLDRIEIVPEQPIPIIPGDYQIVTALNNSSVFDLNSGTRVTLWSNNRGAHQIWNFMYDQQRNAYVIRNVSNPSLVLTWDFTSPNSIVFAAPFSPGRQEQYWIAESFQNSYVFENLRNTNMVLDVAGGSTAIGTNIIAFPRHNGNAQRFFIRRP
;
A
#
# COMPACT_ATOMS: atom_id res chain seq x y z
N MET A 1 0.87 -69.18 25.95
CA MET A 1 2.28 -69.55 26.16
C MET A 1 3.12 -68.77 25.18
N ASN A 2 4.12 -68.04 25.69
CA ASN A 2 5.17 -67.39 24.91
C ASN A 2 6.09 -68.44 24.25
N SER A 3 6.72 -68.10 23.11
CA SER A 3 8.19 -68.02 23.01
C SER A 3 8.71 -67.52 21.65
N TYR A 4 9.43 -66.39 21.70
CA TYR A 4 10.73 -66.05 21.08
C TYR A 4 11.11 -66.66 19.70
N GLN A 5 11.23 -65.86 18.63
CA GLN A 5 12.40 -65.08 18.12
C GLN A 5 13.36 -65.84 17.18
N ASN A 6 13.48 -65.34 15.94
CA ASN A 6 14.64 -65.38 15.03
C ASN A 6 14.38 -64.32 13.93
N LYS A 7 15.01 -63.13 13.85
CA LYS A 7 16.38 -62.67 13.48
C LYS A 7 16.82 -62.94 12.02
N ASN A 8 17.10 -61.81 11.33
CA ASN A 8 17.90 -61.56 10.11
C ASN A 8 17.27 -61.95 8.76
N GLU A 9 16.97 -61.01 7.86
CA GLU A 9 17.79 -60.08 7.03
C GLU A 9 18.01 -60.63 5.61
N TYR A 10 17.67 -59.80 4.61
CA TYR A 10 17.87 -59.94 3.16
C TYR A 10 17.08 -61.03 2.42
N GLU A 11 15.91 -60.65 1.92
CA GLU A 11 15.40 -61.18 0.65
C GLU A 11 15.11 -59.99 -0.28
N ILE A 12 16.06 -59.75 -1.19
CA ILE A 12 15.82 -58.92 -2.38
C ILE A 12 14.98 -59.79 -3.30
N LEU A 13 13.68 -59.48 -3.40
CA LEU A 13 12.86 -60.01 -4.47
C LEU A 13 13.00 -59.09 -5.68
N ASP A 14 13.58 -59.67 -6.73
CA ASP A 14 13.75 -59.10 -8.05
C ASP A 14 12.45 -58.51 -8.60
N ALA A 15 12.63 -57.41 -9.34
CA ALA A 15 11.60 -56.64 -10.00
C ALA A 15 10.81 -57.48 -11.01
N SER A 16 9.49 -57.26 -11.05
CA SER A 16 8.72 -57.44 -12.29
C SER A 16 8.52 -56.08 -12.93
N GLU A 17 8.97 -55.97 -14.18
CA GLU A 17 8.81 -54.80 -15.03
C GLU A 17 7.33 -54.64 -15.42
N ASN A 18 6.72 -53.54 -14.96
CA ASN A 18 5.67 -52.83 -15.68
C ASN A 18 5.63 -51.37 -15.19
N THR A 19 6.42 -50.54 -15.86
CA THR A 19 6.48 -49.08 -15.71
C THR A 19 5.22 -48.41 -16.24
N VAL A 20 4.60 -47.50 -15.47
CA VAL A 20 4.45 -46.04 -15.74
C VAL A 20 3.73 -45.36 -14.54
N ASN A 21 4.39 -44.37 -13.93
CA ASN A 21 3.86 -43.35 -12.98
C ASN A 21 3.35 -43.78 -11.59
N ALA A 22 4.22 -44.35 -10.78
CA ALA A 22 4.17 -44.17 -9.33
C ALA A 22 5.53 -43.69 -8.84
N LEU A 23 5.67 -42.40 -8.52
CA LEU A 23 6.79 -41.93 -7.71
C LEU A 23 6.68 -42.62 -6.34
N ASN A 24 7.68 -43.45 -6.02
CA ASN A 24 7.85 -44.11 -4.74
C ASN A 24 7.68 -43.10 -3.58
N ARG A 25 6.51 -43.15 -2.93
CA ARG A 25 6.30 -42.52 -1.63
C ARG A 25 6.92 -43.43 -0.57
N TYR A 26 8.00 -42.97 0.07
CA TYR A 26 8.40 -43.56 1.35
C TYR A 26 7.34 -43.24 2.42
N PRO A 27 7.03 -44.17 3.34
CA PRO A 27 6.03 -43.94 4.36
C PRO A 27 6.59 -42.98 5.42
N PHE A 28 5.76 -42.02 5.79
CA PHE A 28 5.84 -41.17 6.98
C PHE A 28 6.98 -41.47 7.96
N ALA A 29 7.98 -40.60 8.01
CA ALA A 29 8.63 -40.31 9.29
C ALA A 29 7.58 -39.59 10.15
N ASN A 30 6.81 -40.35 10.93
CA ASN A 30 5.94 -39.79 11.96
C ASN A 30 6.81 -39.09 13.00
N ASN A 31 6.90 -37.77 12.92
CA ASN A 31 7.35 -36.95 14.03
C ASN A 31 6.26 -37.00 15.12
N PRO A 32 6.55 -37.44 16.37
CA PRO A 32 5.56 -37.56 17.44
C PRO A 32 5.02 -36.20 17.94
N TYR A 33 5.53 -35.08 17.43
CA TYR A 33 5.00 -33.74 17.71
C TYR A 33 4.11 -33.29 16.56
N SER A 34 2.83 -33.00 16.84
CA SER A 34 1.92 -32.37 15.88
C SER A 34 2.46 -31.00 15.49
N SER A 35 2.93 -30.85 14.24
CA SER A 35 3.40 -29.55 13.76
C SER A 35 2.25 -28.54 13.71
N ILE A 36 2.55 -27.26 13.93
CA ILE A 36 1.58 -26.15 13.79
C ILE A 36 0.95 -26.18 12.38
N PHE A 37 1.75 -26.60 11.38
CA PHE A 37 1.33 -26.72 9.98
C PHE A 37 0.64 -28.04 9.61
N SER A 38 0.46 -28.98 10.54
CA SER A 38 -0.27 -30.23 10.27
C SER A 38 -1.75 -30.01 9.88
N SER A 39 -2.28 -28.84 10.22
CA SER A 39 -3.64 -28.38 9.89
C SER A 39 -3.73 -27.56 8.60
N CYS A 40 -2.62 -27.31 7.89
CA CYS A 40 -2.64 -26.50 6.67
C CYS A 40 -3.43 -27.18 5.53
N PRO A 41 -3.98 -26.40 4.58
CA PRO A 41 -4.68 -26.95 3.42
C PRO A 41 -3.80 -27.90 2.62
N ARG A 42 -4.41 -28.96 2.07
CA ARG A 42 -3.72 -29.91 1.19
C ARG A 42 -3.26 -29.22 -0.09
N SER A 43 -2.05 -29.57 -0.55
CA SER A 43 -1.49 -29.05 -1.80
C SER A 43 -2.31 -29.50 -3.02
N GLY A 44 -2.21 -28.70 -4.10
CA GLY A 44 -2.81 -28.98 -5.40
C GLY A 44 -4.08 -28.16 -5.71
N PRO A 45 -4.23 -27.63 -6.94
CA PRO A 45 -5.32 -26.71 -7.28
C PRO A 45 -6.73 -27.21 -7.04
N GLY A 46 -6.99 -28.52 -7.13
CA GLY A 46 -8.32 -29.09 -6.87
C GLY A 46 -8.86 -28.83 -5.46
N ASN A 47 -7.97 -28.63 -4.48
CA ASN A 47 -8.36 -28.37 -3.09
C ASN A 47 -8.72 -26.90 -2.85
N TRP A 48 -8.04 -25.99 -3.55
CA TRP A 48 -8.02 -24.58 -3.18
C TRP A 48 -8.57 -23.62 -4.25
N ILE A 49 -8.77 -24.07 -5.50
CA ILE A 49 -9.25 -23.21 -6.59
C ILE A 49 -10.63 -22.61 -6.26
N ASN A 50 -10.79 -21.30 -6.51
CA ASN A 50 -11.97 -20.52 -6.13
C ASN A 50 -12.22 -20.45 -4.61
N ILE A 51 -11.22 -20.76 -3.78
CA ILE A 51 -11.24 -20.53 -2.34
C ILE A 51 -10.10 -19.57 -2.01
N LEU A 52 -10.46 -18.40 -1.48
CA LEU A 52 -9.50 -17.47 -0.90
C LEU A 52 -8.90 -18.06 0.37
N GLY A 53 -7.59 -17.92 0.52
CA GLY A 53 -6.87 -18.34 1.71
C GLY A 53 -7.23 -17.47 2.93
N ASN A 54 -7.02 -18.01 4.13
CA ASN A 54 -7.30 -17.28 5.37
C ASN A 54 -6.35 -16.08 5.51
N ALA A 55 -5.08 -16.23 5.16
CA ALA A 55 -4.10 -15.14 5.24
C ALA A 55 -4.43 -14.03 4.25
N VAL A 56 -4.88 -14.40 3.04
CA VAL A 56 -5.30 -13.44 2.01
C VAL A 56 -6.49 -12.62 2.50
N SER A 57 -7.41 -13.25 3.21
CA SER A 57 -8.59 -12.57 3.74
C SER A 57 -8.21 -11.53 4.80
N GLU A 58 -7.30 -11.87 5.71
CA GLU A 58 -6.75 -10.94 6.70
C GLU A 58 -5.89 -9.85 6.07
N ALA A 59 -5.10 -10.18 5.04
CA ALA A 59 -4.21 -9.24 4.35
C ALA A 59 -4.96 -8.08 3.67
N VAL A 60 -6.19 -8.33 3.21
CA VAL A 60 -7.08 -7.30 2.67
C VAL A 60 -7.43 -6.28 3.76
N SER A 61 -7.83 -6.74 4.95
CA SER A 61 -8.13 -5.85 6.10
C SER A 61 -6.88 -5.14 6.63
N ILE A 62 -5.73 -5.82 6.67
CA ILE A 62 -4.43 -5.22 7.03
C ILE A 62 -4.09 -4.05 6.10
N SER A 63 -4.27 -4.22 4.78
CA SER A 63 -4.01 -3.15 3.80
C SER A 63 -4.92 -1.94 4.02
N GLN A 64 -6.18 -2.18 4.40
CA GLN A 64 -7.13 -1.11 4.73
C GLN A 64 -6.76 -0.38 6.03
N ASP A 65 -6.33 -1.10 7.07
CA ASP A 65 -5.85 -0.50 8.33
C ASP A 65 -4.60 0.36 8.08
N ILE A 66 -3.67 -0.09 7.23
CA ILE A 66 -2.48 0.69 6.82
C ILE A 66 -2.88 1.99 6.12
N ILE A 67 -3.79 1.92 5.14
CA ILE A 67 -4.31 3.11 4.45
C ILE A 67 -4.98 4.06 5.45
N SER A 68 -5.76 3.51 6.38
CA SER A 68 -6.44 4.28 7.42
C SER A 68 -5.46 4.91 8.42
N LEU A 69 -4.30 4.28 8.67
CA LEU A 69 -3.22 4.80 9.52
C LEU A 69 -2.54 6.00 8.87
N LEU A 70 -2.20 5.89 7.57
CA LEU A 70 -1.52 6.96 6.82
C LEU A 70 -2.38 8.23 6.67
N THR A 71 -3.71 8.09 6.80
CA THR A 71 -4.65 9.21 6.75
C THR A 71 -4.97 9.83 8.12
N GLN A 72 -4.41 9.29 9.22
CA GLN A 72 -4.65 9.83 10.57
C GLN A 72 -3.90 11.16 10.77
N PRO A 73 -4.62 12.25 11.14
CA PRO A 73 -3.99 13.55 11.37
C PRO A 73 -3.40 13.70 12.78
N SER A 74 -3.70 12.80 13.71
CA SER A 74 -3.31 12.91 15.12
C SER A 74 -2.58 11.66 15.61
N ILE A 75 -1.70 11.86 16.60
CA ILE A 75 -0.99 10.75 17.27
C ILE A 75 -1.96 9.76 17.93
N SER A 76 -3.06 10.23 18.52
CA SER A 76 -4.07 9.35 19.14
C SER A 76 -4.73 8.44 18.09
N GLY A 77 -5.07 8.99 16.91
CA GLY A 77 -5.56 8.21 15.79
C GLY A 77 -4.54 7.19 15.29
N ILE A 78 -3.27 7.59 15.19
CA ILE A 78 -2.17 6.69 14.80
C ILE A 78 -2.03 5.54 15.80
N ILE A 79 -1.99 5.83 17.11
CA ILE A 79 -1.88 4.81 18.17
C ILE A 79 -3.06 3.83 18.09
N SER A 80 -4.29 4.35 17.98
CA SER A 80 -5.49 3.52 17.89
C SER A 80 -5.46 2.61 16.67
N MET A 81 -5.06 3.13 15.51
CA MET A 81 -4.95 2.33 14.28
C MET A 81 -3.81 1.32 14.35
N ALA A 82 -2.68 1.67 14.97
CA ALA A 82 -1.56 0.75 15.19
C ALA A 82 -1.96 -0.43 16.10
N PHE A 83 -2.76 -0.19 17.15
CA PHE A 83 -3.34 -1.26 17.97
C PHE A 83 -4.31 -2.16 17.18
N SER A 84 -5.17 -1.60 16.33
CA SER A 84 -6.08 -2.37 15.46
C SER A 84 -5.27 -3.29 14.55
N LEU A 85 -4.29 -2.71 13.85
CA LEU A 85 -3.42 -3.41 12.91
C LEU A 85 -2.68 -4.56 13.61
N LEU A 86 -2.10 -4.28 14.79
CA LEU A 86 -1.40 -5.27 15.59
C LEU A 86 -2.32 -6.42 16.05
N SER A 87 -3.54 -6.09 16.47
CA SER A 87 -4.52 -7.09 16.90
C SER A 87 -4.92 -8.02 15.75
N ARG A 88 -5.05 -7.51 14.52
CA ARG A 88 -5.30 -8.35 13.34
C ARG A 88 -4.11 -9.25 13.01
N MET A 89 -2.88 -8.72 13.04
CA MET A 89 -1.68 -9.49 12.68
C MET A 89 -1.36 -10.62 13.66
N ILE A 90 -1.60 -10.41 14.97
CA ILE A 90 -1.46 -11.48 15.98
C ILE A 90 -2.60 -12.50 15.87
N GLY A 91 -3.77 -12.07 15.38
CA GLY A 91 -4.96 -12.89 15.19
C GLY A 91 -5.78 -13.07 16.47
N SER A 92 -7.09 -12.86 16.39
CA SER A 92 -8.02 -13.06 17.52
C SER A 92 -8.39 -14.53 17.74
N ASN A 93 -8.20 -15.38 16.74
CA ASN A 93 -8.64 -16.78 16.72
C ASN A 93 -7.50 -17.77 17.07
N GLY A 94 -6.38 -17.27 17.59
CA GLY A 94 -5.24 -18.08 18.04
C GLY A 94 -4.21 -18.43 16.95
N ARG A 95 -4.35 -17.93 15.71
CA ARG A 95 -3.37 -18.08 14.62
C ARG A 95 -3.00 -16.71 14.06
N SER A 96 -1.71 -16.40 13.98
CA SER A 96 -1.23 -15.11 13.48
C SER A 96 -1.13 -15.08 11.95
N ILE A 97 -1.03 -13.88 11.38
CA ILE A 97 -0.85 -13.72 9.93
C ILE A 97 0.40 -14.43 9.41
N SER A 98 1.45 -14.53 10.24
CA SER A 98 2.66 -15.29 9.92
C SER A 98 2.35 -16.77 9.71
N GLU A 99 1.60 -17.37 10.63
CA GLU A 99 1.24 -18.79 10.54
C GLU A 99 0.27 -19.07 9.38
N LEU A 100 -0.75 -18.22 9.22
CA LEU A 100 -1.74 -18.36 8.16
C LEU A 100 -1.09 -18.24 6.77
N SER A 101 -0.19 -17.26 6.60
CA SER A 101 0.45 -17.01 5.30
C SER A 101 1.39 -18.14 4.90
N MET A 102 2.12 -18.72 5.85
CA MET A 102 2.90 -19.93 5.61
C MET A 102 2.02 -21.11 5.20
N CYS A 103 0.88 -21.32 5.87
CA CYS A 103 -0.06 -22.37 5.47
C CYS A 103 -0.61 -22.18 4.06
N ASP A 104 -1.02 -20.96 3.71
CA ASP A 104 -1.55 -20.66 2.38
C ASP A 104 -0.46 -20.85 1.30
N LEU A 105 0.79 -20.49 1.59
CA LEU A 105 1.92 -20.67 0.68
C LEU A 105 2.33 -22.13 0.53
N LEU A 106 2.34 -22.93 1.60
CA LEU A 106 2.64 -24.37 1.52
C LEU A 106 1.63 -25.16 0.67
N ALA A 107 0.41 -24.63 0.48
CA ALA A 107 -0.57 -25.21 -0.44
C ALA A 107 -0.23 -24.98 -1.93
N ILE A 108 0.67 -24.03 -2.23
CA ILE A 108 1.09 -23.61 -3.58
C ILE A 108 2.53 -24.04 -3.86
N ILE A 109 3.38 -23.95 -2.84
CA ILE A 109 4.82 -24.12 -2.93
C ILE A 109 5.23 -25.32 -2.07
N ASP A 110 5.63 -26.41 -2.72
CA ASP A 110 6.22 -27.57 -2.05
C ASP A 110 7.73 -27.35 -1.81
N LEU A 111 8.07 -26.33 -1.02
CA LEU A 111 9.44 -26.10 -0.59
C LEU A 111 9.74 -26.96 0.64
N ARG A 112 10.77 -27.80 0.53
CA ARG A 112 11.30 -28.59 1.66
C ARG A 112 12.09 -27.68 2.61
N VAL A 113 11.38 -26.89 3.41
CA VAL A 113 11.96 -26.12 4.51
C VAL A 113 11.85 -26.94 5.79
N ASN A 114 12.90 -26.89 6.63
CA ASN A 114 12.84 -27.52 7.94
C ASN A 114 11.72 -26.88 8.77
N GLN A 115 10.82 -27.70 9.31
CA GLN A 115 9.72 -27.29 10.17
C GLN A 115 10.18 -26.35 11.29
N SER A 116 11.34 -26.61 11.91
CA SER A 116 11.86 -25.76 12.99
C SER A 116 12.12 -24.33 12.55
N VAL A 117 12.54 -24.11 11.29
CA VAL A 117 12.78 -22.75 10.76
C VAL A 117 11.47 -21.98 10.65
N LEU A 118 10.39 -22.64 10.25
CA LEU A 118 9.08 -22.02 10.13
C LEU A 118 8.47 -21.76 11.51
N ASP A 119 8.63 -22.70 12.46
CA ASP A 119 8.19 -22.54 13.84
C ASP A 119 8.93 -21.38 14.53
N ASP A 120 10.26 -21.29 14.37
CA ASP A 120 11.08 -20.17 14.86
C ASP A 120 10.61 -18.85 14.25
N GLY A 121 10.34 -18.82 12.95
CA GLY A 121 9.85 -17.62 12.26
C GLY A 121 8.50 -17.13 12.80
N VAL A 122 7.56 -18.03 13.06
CA VAL A 122 6.26 -17.68 13.67
C VAL A 122 6.44 -17.19 15.11
N ALA A 123 7.26 -17.88 15.91
CA ALA A 123 7.53 -17.53 17.29
C ALA A 123 8.17 -16.13 17.41
N ASP A 124 9.20 -15.86 16.61
CA ASP A 124 9.90 -14.58 16.60
C ASP A 124 9.03 -13.44 16.08
N PHE A 125 8.23 -13.69 15.04
CA PHE A 125 7.25 -12.71 14.56
C PHE A 125 6.26 -12.34 15.67
N ASN A 126 5.60 -13.33 16.29
CA ASN A 126 4.62 -13.11 17.33
C ASN A 126 5.23 -12.41 18.55
N GLY A 127 6.42 -12.84 18.98
CA GLY A 127 7.16 -12.24 20.09
C GLY A 127 7.50 -10.77 19.84
N SER A 128 7.95 -10.44 18.63
CA SER A 128 8.27 -9.06 18.25
C SER A 128 7.05 -8.12 18.29
N LEU A 129 5.87 -8.61 17.89
CA LEU A 129 4.64 -7.82 17.97
C LEU A 129 4.19 -7.62 19.42
N VAL A 130 4.37 -8.59 20.30
CA VAL A 130 4.10 -8.41 21.74
C VAL A 130 5.02 -7.33 22.34
N ILE A 131 6.30 -7.31 21.96
CA ILE A 131 7.23 -6.26 22.40
C ILE A 131 6.81 -4.88 21.86
N TYR A 132 6.43 -4.81 20.58
CA TYR A 132 5.91 -3.57 19.99
C TYR A 132 4.60 -3.09 20.65
N ARG A 133 3.72 -4.01 21.08
CA ARG A 133 2.53 -3.66 21.87
C ARG A 133 2.90 -2.93 23.16
N ASN A 134 3.93 -3.38 23.87
CA ASN A 134 4.42 -2.70 25.08
C ASN A 134 4.90 -1.27 24.78
N TYR A 135 5.53 -1.07 23.62
CA TYR A 135 5.86 0.28 23.13
C TYR A 135 4.61 1.13 22.87
N LEU A 136 3.60 0.60 22.18
CA LEU A 136 2.36 1.33 21.92
C LEU A 136 1.63 1.71 23.22
N GLU A 137 1.60 0.83 24.21
CA GLU A 137 1.02 1.12 25.52
C GLU A 137 1.78 2.23 26.24
N ALA A 138 3.11 2.18 26.25
CA ALA A 138 3.93 3.25 26.81
C ALA A 138 3.70 4.58 26.07
N LEU A 139 3.63 4.54 24.73
CA LEU A 139 3.38 5.70 23.90
C LEU A 139 2.01 6.31 24.19
N GLN A 140 0.98 5.48 24.38
CA GLN A 140 -0.35 5.92 24.76
C GLN A 140 -0.38 6.58 26.14
N ARG A 141 0.31 6.00 27.14
CA ARG A 141 0.43 6.61 28.47
C ARG A 141 1.14 7.96 28.43
N TRP A 142 2.23 8.06 27.68
CA TRP A 142 2.94 9.31 27.47
C TRP A 142 2.07 10.35 26.76
N ASN A 143 1.34 9.95 25.70
CA ASN A 143 0.44 10.84 24.98
C ASN A 143 -0.70 11.37 25.88
N ASN A 144 -1.22 10.54 26.77
CA ASN A 144 -2.27 10.93 27.71
C ASN A 144 -1.75 11.79 28.87
N ASN A 145 -0.51 11.58 29.31
CA ASN A 145 0.13 12.31 30.40
C ASN A 145 1.65 12.46 30.16
N PRO A 146 2.08 13.52 29.45
CA PRO A 146 3.50 13.75 29.17
C PRO A 146 4.27 14.17 30.43
N ASN A 147 5.12 13.28 30.95
CA ASN A 147 6.02 13.55 32.07
C ASN A 147 7.35 12.77 31.91
N PRO A 148 8.41 13.11 32.68
CA PRO A 148 9.73 12.48 32.53
C PRO A 148 9.74 10.96 32.72
N ALA A 149 8.90 10.41 33.61
CA ALA A 149 8.83 8.98 33.86
C ALA A 149 8.20 8.24 32.68
N ASN A 150 7.08 8.73 32.17
CA ASN A 150 6.43 8.18 30.97
C ASN A 150 7.33 8.32 29.73
N ALA A 151 8.10 9.41 29.63
CA ALA A 151 9.08 9.58 28.55
C ALA A 151 10.22 8.55 28.63
N GLU A 152 10.72 8.22 29.83
CA GLU A 152 11.72 7.15 30.02
C GLU A 152 11.16 5.76 29.69
N GLU A 153 9.90 5.49 30.06
CA GLU A 153 9.24 4.23 29.69
C GLU A 153 9.17 4.09 28.17
N VAL A 154 8.74 5.13 27.45
CA VAL A 154 8.69 5.12 25.98
C VAL A 154 10.08 4.90 25.39
N ARG A 155 11.12 5.59 25.86
CA ARG A 155 12.51 5.40 25.39
C ARG A 155 12.96 3.95 25.56
N THR A 156 12.68 3.35 26.70
CA THR A 156 13.06 1.97 27.02
C THR A 156 12.35 0.99 26.09
N ARG A 157 11.02 1.06 25.99
CA ARG A 157 10.23 0.18 25.13
C ARG A 157 10.53 0.36 23.64
N PHE A 158 10.84 1.59 23.23
CA PHE A 158 11.29 1.88 21.87
C PHE A 158 12.60 1.15 21.55
N ARG A 159 13.63 1.25 22.41
CA ARG A 159 14.93 0.58 22.18
C ARG A 159 14.81 -0.94 22.18
N GLU A 160 13.98 -1.50 23.07
CA GLU A 160 13.67 -2.94 23.08
C GLU A 160 13.03 -3.38 21.75
N SER A 161 12.04 -2.62 21.27
CA SER A 161 11.36 -2.89 20.01
C SER A 161 12.28 -2.75 18.79
N ASP A 162 13.11 -1.71 18.76
CA ASP A 162 14.10 -1.47 17.68
C ASP A 162 15.11 -2.63 17.59
N THR A 163 15.62 -3.07 18.75
CA THR A 163 16.59 -4.17 18.85
C THR A 163 16.00 -5.50 18.37
N ILE A 164 14.78 -5.84 18.76
CA ILE A 164 14.17 -7.11 18.34
C ILE A 164 13.86 -7.12 16.85
N PHE A 165 13.38 -6.00 16.28
CA PHE A 165 13.13 -5.93 14.84
C PHE A 165 14.42 -6.04 14.03
N ASP A 166 15.51 -5.38 14.47
CA ASP A 166 16.82 -5.54 13.83
C ASP A 166 17.27 -7.00 13.84
N LEU A 167 17.09 -7.71 14.96
CA LEU A 167 17.48 -9.11 15.14
C LEU A 167 16.71 -10.08 14.23
N ILE A 168 15.40 -9.91 14.09
CA ILE A 168 14.58 -10.88 13.33
C ILE A 168 14.55 -10.57 11.82
N LEU A 169 14.75 -9.31 11.43
CA LEU A 169 14.73 -8.89 10.01
C LEU A 169 16.12 -8.88 9.39
N THR A 170 17.14 -8.39 10.09
CA THR A 170 18.44 -8.08 9.44
C THR A 170 19.66 -8.76 10.06
N GLN A 171 19.77 -8.92 11.38
CA GLN A 171 21.03 -9.34 12.05
C GLN A 171 22.29 -8.59 11.56
N GLY A 172 22.17 -7.33 11.15
CA GLY A 172 23.26 -6.55 10.58
C GLY A 172 23.55 -6.80 9.09
N SER A 173 22.89 -7.75 8.43
CA SER A 173 22.88 -7.90 6.96
C SER A 173 21.72 -8.76 6.44
N LEU A 174 21.03 -8.31 5.39
CA LEU A 174 19.98 -9.12 4.73
C LEU A 174 20.50 -10.36 3.97
N THR A 175 21.81 -10.50 3.73
CA THR A 175 22.38 -11.68 3.06
C THR A 175 22.51 -12.89 3.99
N ASN A 176 22.59 -12.64 5.30
CA ASN A 176 22.49 -13.63 6.38
C ASN A 176 21.48 -13.08 7.40
N GLY A 177 20.29 -12.76 6.90
CA GLY A 177 19.28 -12.05 7.67
C GLY A 177 18.79 -12.83 8.89
N GLY A 178 17.91 -12.18 9.67
CA GLY A 178 17.33 -12.80 10.85
C GLY A 178 16.40 -13.96 10.55
N SER A 179 15.69 -14.42 11.57
CA SER A 179 14.77 -15.56 11.46
C SER A 179 13.71 -15.38 10.36
N LEU A 180 13.28 -14.14 10.07
CA LEU A 180 12.31 -13.84 9.00
C LEU A 180 12.95 -13.67 7.61
N ALA A 181 14.28 -13.66 7.53
CA ALA A 181 15.03 -13.57 6.28
C ALA A 181 15.98 -14.75 6.08
N ARG A 182 15.66 -15.89 6.70
CA ARG A 182 16.51 -17.07 6.74
C ARG A 182 16.70 -17.70 5.36
N ASN A 183 17.93 -18.12 5.09
CA ASN A 183 18.30 -18.78 3.84
C ASN A 183 17.46 -20.03 3.55
N ASN A 184 17.02 -20.16 2.31
CA ASN A 184 16.13 -21.20 1.77
C ASN A 184 14.68 -21.15 2.28
N ALA A 185 14.32 -20.17 3.10
CA ALA A 185 12.97 -19.96 3.60
C ALA A 185 12.39 -18.58 3.25
N GLN A 186 13.14 -17.74 2.53
CA GLN A 186 12.79 -16.34 2.30
C GLN A 186 11.43 -16.15 1.63
N ILE A 187 11.04 -17.02 0.68
CA ILE A 187 9.74 -16.92 0.00
C ILE A 187 8.59 -17.23 0.98
N LEU A 188 8.73 -18.27 1.81
CA LEU A 188 7.70 -18.67 2.78
C LEU A 188 7.57 -17.67 3.95
N LEU A 189 8.68 -17.03 4.34
CA LEU A 189 8.73 -16.05 5.43
C LEU A 189 8.42 -14.62 4.95
N LEU A 190 8.32 -14.38 3.64
CA LEU A 190 8.20 -13.03 3.08
C LEU A 190 6.99 -12.24 3.59
N PRO A 191 5.79 -12.84 3.76
CA PRO A 191 4.66 -12.15 4.38
C PRO A 191 4.97 -11.70 5.81
N SER A 192 5.55 -12.58 6.64
CA SER A 192 5.94 -12.25 8.01
C SER A 192 6.99 -11.15 8.04
N PHE A 193 7.99 -11.21 7.16
CA PHE A 193 8.99 -10.18 6.99
C PHE A 193 8.36 -8.83 6.65
N ALA A 194 7.47 -8.76 5.66
CA ALA A 194 6.85 -7.51 5.22
C ALA A 194 6.01 -6.86 6.33
N ASN A 195 5.26 -7.66 7.08
CA ASN A 195 4.45 -7.20 8.22
C ASN A 195 5.33 -6.69 9.38
N ALA A 196 6.37 -7.43 9.77
CA ALA A 196 7.30 -6.98 10.81
C ALA A 196 8.11 -5.75 10.39
N ALA A 197 8.54 -5.70 9.12
CA ALA A 197 9.20 -4.54 8.53
C ALA A 197 8.31 -3.28 8.60
N TYR A 198 7.01 -3.39 8.32
CA TYR A 198 6.10 -2.25 8.45
C TYR A 198 6.10 -1.67 9.87
N PHE A 199 6.01 -2.50 10.91
CA PHE A 199 6.04 -2.03 12.30
C PHE A 199 7.39 -1.45 12.70
N HIS A 200 8.50 -2.03 12.22
CA HIS A 200 9.82 -1.45 12.46
C HIS A 200 9.95 -0.05 11.82
N LEU A 201 9.48 0.12 10.59
CA LEU A 201 9.48 1.42 9.92
C LEU A 201 8.54 2.42 10.61
N LEU A 202 7.38 1.97 11.09
CA LEU A 202 6.43 2.80 11.85
C LEU A 202 7.02 3.24 13.20
N LEU A 203 7.69 2.33 13.92
CA LEU A 203 8.43 2.62 15.15
C LEU A 203 9.48 3.73 14.92
N LEU A 204 10.29 3.57 13.88
CA LEU A 204 11.34 4.53 13.52
C LEU A 204 10.77 5.87 13.08
N ARG A 205 9.67 5.87 12.33
CA ARG A 205 8.93 7.09 12.01
C ARG A 205 8.54 7.82 13.29
N ASP A 206 7.92 7.14 14.25
CA ASP A 206 7.46 7.77 15.48
C ASP A 206 8.62 8.34 16.31
N ALA A 207 9.79 7.68 16.34
CA ALA A 207 11.00 8.25 16.95
C ALA A 207 11.47 9.53 16.24
N ASN A 208 11.39 9.60 14.92
CA ASN A 208 11.77 10.80 14.18
C ASN A 208 10.79 11.97 14.38
N VAL A 209 9.51 11.67 14.65
CA VAL A 209 8.48 12.70 14.92
C VAL A 209 8.52 13.16 16.38
N TYR A 210 8.60 12.25 17.34
CA TYR A 210 8.35 12.54 18.77
C TYR A 210 9.56 12.31 19.68
N GLY A 211 10.65 11.72 19.17
CA GLY A 211 11.80 11.30 19.98
C GLY A 211 12.47 12.45 20.73
N ASN A 212 12.40 13.69 20.23
CA ASN A 212 12.88 14.87 20.96
C ASN A 212 12.10 15.08 22.25
N ASN A 213 10.76 14.97 22.21
CA ASN A 213 9.91 15.10 23.38
C ASN A 213 10.13 13.97 24.39
N TRP A 214 10.56 12.82 23.90
CA TRP A 214 11.00 11.71 24.74
C TRP A 214 12.45 11.83 25.16
N GLY A 215 13.23 12.87 24.85
CA GLY A 215 14.66 12.90 25.17
C GLY A 215 15.45 11.69 24.62
N LEU A 216 15.01 11.12 23.50
CA LEU A 216 15.60 9.93 22.88
C LEU A 216 17.00 10.24 22.30
N PHE A 217 17.17 11.47 21.84
CA PHE A 217 18.39 11.98 21.22
C PHE A 217 19.26 12.69 22.28
N GLY A 218 20.57 12.44 22.27
CA GLY A 218 21.51 13.00 23.26
C GLY A 218 22.07 11.99 24.28
N VAL A 219 21.84 10.69 24.06
CA VAL A 219 22.52 9.60 24.79
C VAL A 219 23.65 9.00 23.93
N THR A 220 24.67 8.44 24.57
CA THR A 220 25.79 7.76 23.90
C THR A 220 25.51 6.25 23.82
N PRO A 221 25.62 5.60 22.64
CA PRO A 221 25.96 6.18 21.33
C PRO A 221 24.79 6.93 20.68
N ASN A 222 25.09 8.01 19.96
CA ASN A 222 24.08 8.79 19.23
C ASN A 222 23.66 8.04 17.94
N ILE A 223 22.43 7.55 17.89
CA ILE A 223 21.88 6.83 16.74
C ILE A 223 21.07 7.79 15.87
N ASN A 224 21.41 7.87 14.58
CA ASN A 224 20.65 8.64 13.60
C ASN A 224 19.46 7.81 13.08
N TYR A 225 18.33 7.86 13.80
CA TYR A 225 17.11 7.13 13.44
C TYR A 225 16.48 7.60 12.12
N GLU A 226 16.74 8.83 11.66
CA GLU A 226 16.27 9.31 10.36
C GLU A 226 16.99 8.58 9.23
N SER A 227 18.32 8.54 9.29
CA SER A 227 19.14 7.80 8.33
C SER A 227 18.86 6.30 8.38
N LYS A 228 18.64 5.75 9.58
CA LYS A 228 18.23 4.35 9.74
C LYS A 228 16.89 4.09 9.04
N LEU A 229 15.87 4.91 9.29
CA LEU A 229 14.55 4.81 8.64
C LEU A 229 14.69 4.83 7.10
N LEU A 230 15.36 5.84 6.54
CA LEU A 230 15.50 6.00 5.10
C LEU A 230 16.22 4.82 4.44
N ASN A 231 17.28 4.30 5.09
CA ASN A 231 17.99 3.14 4.59
C ASN A 231 17.15 1.85 4.68
N LEU A 232 16.41 1.66 5.78
CA LEU A 232 15.58 0.48 5.95
C LEU A 232 14.36 0.46 5.03
N ILE A 233 13.74 1.62 4.72
CA ILE A 233 12.71 1.70 3.68
C ILE A 233 13.26 1.12 2.36
N ARG A 234 14.42 1.59 1.91
CA ARG A 234 15.06 1.09 0.68
C ARG A 234 15.36 -0.40 0.76
N LEU A 235 16.00 -0.84 1.83
CA LEU A 235 16.44 -2.23 1.99
C LEU A 235 15.25 -3.20 2.06
N TYR A 236 14.25 -2.90 2.88
CA TYR A 236 13.06 -3.75 3.03
C TYR A 236 12.23 -3.77 1.75
N THR A 237 12.06 -2.63 1.07
CA THR A 237 11.36 -2.60 -0.22
C THR A 237 12.05 -3.50 -1.25
N ASN A 238 13.36 -3.35 -1.45
CA ASN A 238 14.09 -4.14 -2.44
C ASN A 238 14.14 -5.63 -2.07
N TYR A 239 14.26 -5.96 -0.79
CA TYR A 239 14.20 -7.36 -0.32
C TYR A 239 12.86 -8.01 -0.65
N CYS A 240 11.76 -7.33 -0.33
CA CYS A 240 10.42 -7.85 -0.59
C CYS A 240 10.15 -8.05 -2.08
N THR A 241 10.49 -7.07 -2.92
CA THR A 241 10.27 -7.20 -4.37
C THR A 241 11.20 -8.21 -5.02
N HIS A 242 12.44 -8.35 -4.53
CA HIS A 242 13.36 -9.38 -4.99
C HIS A 242 12.77 -10.78 -4.76
N TRP A 243 12.42 -11.13 -3.52
CA TRP A 243 11.95 -12.48 -3.19
C TRP A 243 10.55 -12.79 -3.71
N TYR A 244 9.68 -11.78 -3.84
CA TYR A 244 8.44 -11.91 -4.60
C TYR A 244 8.72 -12.39 -6.03
N ASN A 245 9.63 -11.70 -6.73
CA ASN A 245 9.97 -12.03 -8.12
C ASN A 245 10.68 -13.39 -8.23
N GLN A 246 11.52 -13.77 -7.26
CA GLN A 246 12.13 -15.10 -7.23
C GLN A 246 11.07 -16.20 -7.12
N GLY A 247 10.13 -16.10 -6.18
CA GLY A 247 9.05 -17.08 -6.03
C GLY A 247 8.13 -17.13 -7.26
N LEU A 248 7.83 -15.98 -7.85
CA LEU A 248 7.03 -15.91 -9.07
C LEU A 248 7.73 -16.58 -10.26
N ASN A 249 9.04 -16.36 -10.41
CA ASN A 249 9.86 -16.99 -11.45
C ASN A 249 10.02 -18.50 -11.24
N GLU A 250 10.19 -18.95 -9.99
CA GLU A 250 10.22 -20.37 -9.67
C GLU A 250 8.95 -21.07 -10.16
N LEU A 251 7.77 -20.53 -9.81
CA LEU A 251 6.48 -21.08 -10.21
C LEU A 251 6.26 -21.04 -11.73
N ARG A 252 6.70 -19.98 -12.39
CA ARG A 252 6.64 -19.86 -13.86
C ARG A 252 7.42 -20.98 -14.56
N ASN A 253 8.52 -21.43 -13.96
CA ASN A 253 9.40 -22.44 -14.53
C ASN A 253 8.97 -23.89 -14.23
N ARG A 254 7.91 -24.11 -13.44
CA ARG A 254 7.44 -25.47 -13.07
C ARG A 254 6.75 -26.22 -14.21
N GLY A 255 6.25 -25.54 -15.23
CA GLY A 255 5.64 -26.20 -16.38
C GLY A 255 4.79 -25.28 -17.25
N SER A 256 4.25 -25.85 -18.33
CA SER A 256 3.48 -25.14 -19.36
C SER A 256 1.97 -25.44 -19.36
N ASN A 257 1.49 -26.21 -18.38
CA ASN A 257 0.09 -26.63 -18.27
C ASN A 257 -0.75 -25.66 -17.40
N ALA A 258 -2.07 -25.87 -17.39
CA ALA A 258 -2.99 -25.06 -16.58
C ALA A 258 -2.75 -25.15 -15.07
N THR A 259 -2.31 -26.30 -14.55
CA THR A 259 -1.98 -26.48 -13.12
C THR A 259 -0.83 -25.56 -12.70
N ALA A 260 0.26 -25.54 -13.46
CA ALA A 260 1.39 -24.65 -13.22
C ALA A 260 0.98 -23.17 -13.30
N TRP A 261 0.12 -22.82 -14.25
CA TRP A 261 -0.42 -21.46 -14.34
C TRP A 261 -1.29 -21.09 -13.14
N LEU A 262 -2.12 -22.01 -12.65
CA LEU A 262 -2.96 -21.76 -11.47
C LEU A 262 -2.11 -21.48 -10.23
N GLU A 263 -1.06 -22.26 -9.98
CA GLU A 263 -0.12 -22.04 -8.87
C GLU A 263 0.59 -20.68 -8.99
N PHE A 264 1.12 -20.38 -10.18
CA PHE A 264 1.72 -19.08 -10.51
C PHE A 264 0.75 -17.92 -10.30
N HIS A 265 -0.47 -18.05 -10.81
CA HIS A 265 -1.50 -17.02 -10.73
C HIS A 265 -1.95 -16.76 -9.29
N ARG A 266 -2.14 -17.84 -8.51
CA ARG A 266 -2.50 -17.75 -7.10
C ARG A 266 -1.39 -17.10 -6.28
N PHE A 267 -0.14 -17.51 -6.45
CA PHE A 267 0.99 -16.86 -5.80
C PHE A 267 1.06 -15.37 -6.13
N ARG A 268 0.93 -15.00 -7.42
CA ARG A 268 0.89 -13.60 -7.85
C ARG A 268 -0.17 -12.81 -7.10
N ARG A 269 -1.41 -13.31 -7.02
CA ARG A 269 -2.51 -12.66 -6.31
C ARG A 269 -2.23 -12.56 -4.81
N ASP A 270 -1.99 -13.70 -4.18
CA ASP A 270 -1.94 -13.83 -2.73
C ASP A 270 -0.75 -13.03 -2.17
N MET A 271 0.41 -13.08 -2.84
CA MET A 271 1.59 -12.29 -2.43
C MET A 271 1.49 -10.81 -2.77
N THR A 272 0.68 -10.42 -3.77
CA THR A 272 0.39 -8.99 -3.96
C THR A 272 -0.33 -8.43 -2.73
N LEU A 273 -1.34 -9.16 -2.24
CA LEU A 273 -2.13 -8.75 -1.06
C LEU A 273 -1.33 -8.85 0.24
N MET A 274 -0.57 -9.94 0.43
CA MET A 274 0.16 -10.20 1.68
C MET A 274 1.50 -9.47 1.80
N VAL A 275 2.09 -9.00 0.69
CA VAL A 275 3.42 -8.37 0.66
C VAL A 275 3.41 -7.03 -0.08
N LEU A 276 3.06 -7.02 -1.38
CA LEU A 276 3.30 -5.85 -2.22
C LEU A 276 2.43 -4.64 -1.86
N ASP A 277 1.17 -4.87 -1.48
CA ASP A 277 0.26 -3.82 -1.01
C ASP A 277 0.82 -3.15 0.27
N ILE A 278 1.37 -3.94 1.20
CA ILE A 278 2.05 -3.42 2.41
C ILE A 278 3.31 -2.63 2.02
N VAL A 279 4.19 -3.22 1.22
CA VAL A 279 5.48 -2.63 0.82
C VAL A 279 5.30 -1.31 0.08
N SER A 280 4.22 -1.18 -0.69
CA SER A 280 3.92 0.06 -1.41
C SER A 280 3.69 1.27 -0.50
N SER A 281 3.32 1.03 0.76
CA SER A 281 3.11 2.07 1.77
C SER A 281 4.39 2.53 2.46
N PHE A 282 5.51 1.78 2.37
CA PHE A 282 6.74 2.08 3.12
C PHE A 282 7.27 3.48 2.84
N SER A 283 7.20 3.94 1.59
CA SER A 283 7.64 5.29 1.21
C SER A 283 6.87 6.40 1.92
N SER A 284 5.62 6.15 2.31
CA SER A 284 4.76 7.12 3.01
C SER A 284 5.11 7.27 4.49
N LEU A 285 5.96 6.39 5.05
CA LEU A 285 6.46 6.51 6.43
C LEU A 285 7.67 7.45 6.54
N ASP A 286 8.21 7.90 5.40
CA ASP A 286 9.29 8.86 5.35
C ASP A 286 8.83 10.26 5.74
N ILE A 287 9.13 10.66 6.96
CA ILE A 287 8.74 11.95 7.53
C ILE A 287 9.39 13.16 6.84
N THR A 288 10.50 12.98 6.12
CA THR A 288 11.15 14.05 5.36
C THR A 288 10.36 14.41 4.10
N ARG A 289 9.62 13.44 3.54
CA ARG A 289 8.76 13.62 2.35
C ARG A 289 7.28 13.73 2.70
N TYR A 290 6.84 13.07 3.76
CA TYR A 290 5.44 12.97 4.20
C TYR A 290 5.29 13.34 5.69
N PRO A 291 5.51 14.61 6.06
CA PRO A 291 5.41 15.07 7.45
C PRO A 291 3.96 15.16 7.98
N ARG A 292 2.96 14.79 7.16
CA ARG A 292 1.52 14.94 7.44
C ARG A 292 0.74 13.74 6.90
N ALA A 293 -0.53 13.66 7.29
CA ALA A 293 -1.48 12.69 6.74
C ALA A 293 -1.49 12.71 5.20
N THR A 294 -1.52 11.52 4.62
CA THR A 294 -1.37 11.30 3.18
C THR A 294 -2.50 10.42 2.67
N ASP A 295 -3.21 10.87 1.65
CA ASP A 295 -4.25 10.08 0.97
C ASP A 295 -3.57 9.13 -0.02
N PHE A 296 -3.34 7.90 0.42
CA PHE A 296 -2.66 6.84 -0.32
C PHE A 296 -3.64 5.97 -1.13
N GLN A 297 -3.29 5.62 -2.38
CA GLN A 297 -4.15 4.85 -3.28
C GLN A 297 -3.42 3.67 -3.92
N LEU A 298 -4.10 2.52 -4.00
CA LEU A 298 -3.60 1.31 -4.69
C LEU A 298 -4.28 1.21 -6.05
N SER A 299 -3.52 1.31 -7.14
CA SER A 299 -4.05 1.29 -8.52
C SER A 299 -3.93 -0.06 -9.24
N ARG A 300 -3.22 -1.04 -8.65
CA ARG A 300 -3.08 -2.39 -9.21
C ARG A 300 -4.41 -3.10 -9.41
N ILE A 301 -4.49 -3.91 -10.47
CA ILE A 301 -5.59 -4.83 -10.73
C ILE A 301 -5.19 -6.22 -10.30
N ILE A 302 -6.03 -6.86 -9.49
CA ILE A 302 -5.85 -8.23 -9.03
C ILE A 302 -6.94 -9.11 -9.62
N TYR A 303 -6.57 -10.27 -10.13
CA TYR A 303 -7.51 -11.21 -10.72
C TYR A 303 -7.81 -12.35 -9.74
N THR A 304 -9.09 -12.66 -9.54
CA THR A 304 -9.53 -13.88 -8.85
C THR A 304 -9.34 -15.10 -9.75
N ASP A 305 -9.40 -16.32 -9.19
CA ASP A 305 -9.26 -17.54 -10.00
C ASP A 305 -10.29 -17.61 -11.15
N PRO A 306 -9.97 -18.27 -12.28
CA PRO A 306 -10.93 -18.45 -13.37
C PRO A 306 -12.17 -19.26 -12.95
N ILE A 307 -13.34 -18.74 -13.29
CA ILE A 307 -14.62 -19.42 -13.12
C ILE A 307 -14.73 -20.53 -14.17
N GLY A 308 -14.51 -21.76 -13.71
CA GLY A 308 -14.71 -22.98 -14.47
C GLY A 308 -15.11 -24.12 -13.53
N PHE A 309 -15.72 -25.17 -14.08
CA PHE A 309 -16.22 -26.29 -13.28
C PHE A 309 -15.08 -27.10 -12.64
N VAL A 310 -15.25 -27.45 -11.37
CA VAL A 310 -14.28 -28.20 -10.57
C VAL A 310 -14.96 -29.32 -9.80
N ASN A 311 -14.82 -30.56 -10.27
CA ASN A 311 -15.31 -31.72 -9.54
C ASN A 311 -14.42 -32.02 -8.32
N ARG A 312 -14.95 -31.82 -7.11
CA ARG A 312 -14.27 -32.09 -5.84
C ARG A 312 -14.67 -33.42 -5.19
N SER A 313 -15.72 -34.09 -5.67
CA SER A 313 -16.28 -35.29 -5.05
C SER A 313 -15.67 -36.61 -5.55
N ASP A 314 -14.95 -36.59 -6.68
CA ASP A 314 -14.22 -37.76 -7.20
C ASP A 314 -12.74 -37.41 -7.49
N PRO A 315 -11.83 -37.67 -6.54
CA PRO A 315 -10.40 -37.44 -6.71
C PRO A 315 -9.73 -38.38 -7.73
N SER A 316 -10.38 -39.50 -8.07
CA SER A 316 -9.83 -40.53 -8.97
C SER A 316 -10.06 -40.23 -10.45
N ALA A 317 -11.06 -39.40 -10.76
CA ALA A 317 -11.36 -38.92 -12.11
C ALA A 317 -11.78 -37.43 -12.09
N PRO A 318 -10.85 -36.50 -11.80
CA PRO A 318 -11.20 -35.09 -11.61
C PRO A 318 -11.70 -34.49 -12.94
N ARG A 319 -13.02 -34.30 -13.03
CA ARG A 319 -13.69 -33.56 -14.11
C ARG A 319 -13.51 -32.06 -13.88
N THR A 320 -12.28 -31.59 -14.00
CA THR A 320 -11.88 -30.18 -13.84
C THR A 320 -11.49 -29.59 -15.17
N TRP A 321 -11.80 -28.30 -15.37
CA TRP A 321 -11.44 -27.59 -16.60
C TRP A 321 -9.92 -27.57 -16.86
N PHE A 322 -9.10 -27.63 -15.81
CA PHE A 322 -7.63 -27.64 -15.89
C PHE A 322 -7.02 -29.05 -15.96
N SER A 323 -7.84 -30.09 -16.09
CA SER A 323 -7.35 -31.47 -16.33
C SER A 323 -6.57 -31.56 -17.65
N PHE A 324 -5.60 -32.47 -17.72
CA PHE A 324 -4.76 -32.65 -18.90
C PHE A 324 -5.55 -32.96 -20.19
N HIS A 325 -6.73 -33.60 -20.07
CA HIS A 325 -7.63 -33.87 -21.19
C HIS A 325 -8.15 -32.62 -21.90
N ASN A 326 -8.16 -31.49 -21.19
CA ASN A 326 -8.70 -30.22 -21.68
C ASN A 326 -7.69 -29.37 -22.43
N GLN A 327 -6.41 -29.73 -22.40
CA GLN A 327 -5.32 -29.05 -23.11
C GLN A 327 -5.16 -27.54 -22.81
N ALA A 328 -5.83 -27.04 -21.77
CA ALA A 328 -5.59 -25.70 -21.26
C ALA A 328 -4.11 -25.55 -20.87
N ASN A 329 -3.50 -24.45 -21.28
CA ASN A 329 -2.06 -24.26 -21.18
C ASN A 329 -1.71 -22.87 -20.65
N PHE A 330 -0.52 -22.79 -20.05
CA PHE A 330 -0.02 -21.61 -19.36
C PHE A 330 0.01 -20.39 -20.28
N SER A 331 0.58 -20.54 -21.48
CA SER A 331 0.77 -19.42 -22.40
C SER A 331 -0.56 -18.77 -22.79
N ALA A 332 -1.56 -19.58 -23.13
CA ALA A 332 -2.87 -19.09 -23.55
C ALA A 332 -3.65 -18.45 -22.38
N LEU A 333 -3.55 -19.01 -21.17
CA LEU A 333 -4.15 -18.44 -19.97
C LEU A 333 -3.51 -17.10 -19.60
N GLU A 334 -2.17 -17.03 -19.60
CA GLU A 334 -1.44 -15.80 -19.25
C GLU A 334 -1.62 -14.70 -20.30
N SER A 335 -1.64 -15.05 -21.60
CA SER A 335 -1.96 -14.07 -22.66
C SER A 335 -3.40 -13.57 -22.61
N GLY A 336 -4.29 -14.31 -21.94
CA GLY A 336 -5.68 -13.91 -21.72
C GLY A 336 -5.84 -12.83 -20.64
N ILE A 337 -4.81 -12.59 -19.82
CA ILE A 337 -4.81 -11.50 -18.85
C ILE A 337 -4.46 -10.19 -19.57
N PRO A 338 -5.29 -9.14 -19.44
CA PRO A 338 -5.00 -7.83 -20.01
C PRO A 338 -3.63 -7.29 -19.58
N SER A 339 -2.89 -6.76 -20.55
CA SER A 339 -1.63 -6.05 -20.30
C SER A 339 -1.85 -4.78 -19.44
N PRO A 340 -0.79 -4.24 -18.81
CA PRO A 340 -0.84 -2.97 -18.08
C PRO A 340 -1.56 -1.88 -18.86
N SER A 341 -2.49 -1.19 -18.21
CA SER A 341 -3.34 -0.18 -18.83
C SER A 341 -3.57 1.00 -17.89
N PHE A 342 -4.03 2.12 -18.44
CA PHE A 342 -4.56 3.19 -17.59
C PHE A 342 -5.70 2.64 -16.72
N SER A 343 -5.81 3.19 -15.51
CA SER A 343 -6.89 2.84 -14.58
C SER A 343 -8.21 3.34 -15.16
N GLN A 344 -9.17 2.42 -15.22
CA GLN A 344 -10.49 2.69 -15.78
C GLN A 344 -11.54 2.17 -14.81
N PHE A 345 -12.64 2.90 -14.70
CA PHE A 345 -13.79 2.47 -13.91
C PHE A 345 -14.89 1.98 -14.82
N LEU A 346 -15.36 0.77 -14.57
CA LEU A 346 -16.42 0.14 -15.35
C LEU A 346 -17.70 0.99 -15.25
N ASP A 347 -18.31 1.21 -16.42
CA ASP A 347 -19.59 1.90 -16.58
C ASP A 347 -20.70 0.90 -16.86
N SER A 348 -20.47 -0.01 -17.81
CA SER A 348 -21.37 -1.11 -18.13
C SER A 348 -20.62 -2.30 -18.73
N MET A 349 -21.24 -3.47 -18.73
CA MET A 349 -20.71 -4.68 -19.34
C MET A 349 -21.77 -5.33 -20.19
N ARG A 350 -21.51 -5.48 -21.50
CA ARG A 350 -22.37 -6.23 -22.41
C ARG A 350 -21.87 -7.66 -22.48
N ILE A 351 -22.63 -8.60 -21.94
CA ILE A 351 -22.33 -10.04 -21.91
C ILE A 351 -23.00 -10.71 -23.10
N SER A 352 -22.23 -11.46 -23.87
CA SER A 352 -22.69 -12.22 -25.04
C SER A 352 -22.92 -13.69 -24.66
N THR A 353 -24.07 -14.22 -25.07
CA THR A 353 -24.54 -15.57 -24.74
C THR A 353 -24.41 -16.50 -25.94
N GLY A 354 -23.81 -17.67 -25.73
CA GLY A 354 -23.58 -18.66 -26.79
C GLY A 354 -23.91 -20.08 -26.38
N PRO A 355 -24.10 -21.00 -27.34
CA PRO A 355 -24.52 -22.37 -27.06
C PRO A 355 -23.36 -23.24 -26.55
N LEU A 356 -23.69 -24.14 -25.62
CA LEU A 356 -22.85 -25.24 -25.16
C LEU A 356 -23.51 -26.58 -25.55
N SER A 357 -22.76 -27.47 -26.20
CA SER A 357 -23.28 -28.71 -26.79
C SER A 357 -22.28 -29.87 -26.64
N LEU A 358 -22.78 -31.11 -26.68
CA LEU A 358 -21.93 -32.31 -26.61
C LEU A 358 -21.32 -32.63 -27.98
N PRO A 359 -20.09 -33.19 -28.04
CA PRO A 359 -19.50 -33.63 -29.30
C PRO A 359 -20.34 -34.68 -30.03
N ALA A 360 -20.97 -35.59 -29.30
CA ALA A 360 -21.84 -36.64 -29.86
C ALA A 360 -23.21 -36.13 -30.35
N SER A 361 -23.62 -34.92 -29.95
CA SER A 361 -24.90 -34.33 -30.35
C SER A 361 -24.70 -32.84 -30.61
N PRO A 362 -23.93 -32.50 -31.65
CA PRO A 362 -23.46 -31.15 -31.89
C PRO A 362 -24.62 -30.15 -31.95
N ASN A 363 -25.69 -30.49 -32.66
CA ASN A 363 -26.77 -29.56 -32.96
C ASN A 363 -27.80 -29.39 -31.83
N ILE A 364 -27.59 -30.04 -30.68
CA ILE A 364 -28.48 -29.95 -29.51
C ILE A 364 -27.81 -29.06 -28.45
N HIS A 365 -28.40 -27.89 -28.22
CA HIS A 365 -27.95 -26.96 -27.18
C HIS A 365 -28.42 -27.43 -25.81
N ARG A 366 -27.47 -27.89 -24.99
CA ARG A 366 -27.74 -28.36 -23.62
C ARG A 366 -27.55 -27.26 -22.58
N ALA A 367 -26.80 -26.22 -22.91
CA ALA A 367 -26.75 -25.00 -22.13
C ALA A 367 -26.48 -23.79 -23.02
N ARG A 368 -26.76 -22.59 -22.52
CA ARG A 368 -26.29 -21.31 -23.05
C ARG A 368 -25.45 -20.63 -21.98
N VAL A 369 -24.26 -20.21 -22.35
CA VAL A 369 -23.22 -19.77 -21.42
C VAL A 369 -22.60 -18.45 -21.86
N TRP A 370 -21.91 -17.81 -20.94
CA TRP A 370 -21.16 -16.59 -21.18
C TRP A 370 -20.06 -16.88 -22.20
N TYR A 371 -20.24 -16.39 -23.43
CA TYR A 371 -19.40 -16.69 -24.60
C TYR A 371 -18.38 -15.59 -24.90
N GLY A 372 -18.69 -14.37 -24.48
CA GLY A 372 -17.83 -13.20 -24.57
C GLY A 372 -18.43 -12.01 -23.81
N ASN A 373 -17.67 -10.93 -23.70
CA ASN A 373 -18.16 -9.68 -23.15
C ASN A 373 -17.42 -8.48 -23.71
N GLN A 374 -18.09 -7.33 -23.65
CA GLN A 374 -17.51 -6.02 -23.88
C GLN A 374 -17.61 -5.21 -22.58
N ASN A 375 -16.47 -4.81 -22.03
CA ASN A 375 -16.38 -3.89 -20.90
C ASN A 375 -16.41 -2.45 -21.45
N ASN A 376 -17.36 -1.65 -20.99
CA ASN A 376 -17.48 -0.24 -21.36
C ASN A 376 -17.03 0.62 -20.19
N PHE A 377 -16.24 1.65 -20.51
CA PHE A 377 -15.65 2.57 -19.54
C PHE A 377 -16.07 3.99 -19.91
N ASN A 378 -16.31 4.83 -18.91
CA ASN A 378 -16.66 6.22 -19.17
C ASN A 378 -15.44 6.98 -19.73
N GLY A 379 -15.60 7.63 -20.89
CA GLY A 379 -14.53 8.42 -21.52
C GLY A 379 -13.33 7.61 -22.04
N SER A 380 -13.51 6.32 -22.37
CA SER A 380 -12.45 5.46 -22.91
C SER A 380 -12.99 4.40 -23.87
N SER A 381 -12.11 3.81 -24.69
CA SER A 381 -12.47 2.72 -25.61
C SER A 381 -12.92 1.46 -24.84
N SER A 382 -13.95 0.79 -25.34
CA SER A 382 -14.39 -0.49 -24.78
C SER A 382 -13.37 -1.61 -25.01
N GLN A 383 -13.38 -2.61 -24.12
CA GLN A 383 -12.51 -3.79 -24.22
C GLN A 383 -13.35 -5.04 -24.43
N THR A 384 -13.08 -5.77 -25.52
CA THR A 384 -13.85 -6.96 -25.91
C THR A 384 -13.05 -8.23 -25.67
N PHE A 385 -13.70 -9.24 -25.09
CA PHE A 385 -13.13 -10.55 -24.79
C PHE A 385 -14.09 -11.66 -25.21
N GLY A 386 -13.56 -12.77 -25.73
CA GLY A 386 -14.37 -13.89 -26.23
C GLY A 386 -15.16 -13.54 -27.50
N GLU A 387 -16.26 -14.25 -27.74
CA GLU A 387 -17.10 -14.06 -28.93
C GLU A 387 -18.28 -13.11 -28.63
N ILE A 388 -18.52 -12.17 -29.55
CA ILE A 388 -19.69 -11.29 -29.48
C ILE A 388 -20.84 -11.89 -30.28
N THR A 389 -22.01 -12.01 -29.64
CA THR A 389 -23.21 -12.61 -30.21
C THR A 389 -24.38 -11.63 -30.22
N ASN A 390 -25.36 -11.88 -31.08
CA ASN A 390 -26.59 -11.08 -31.13
C ASN A 390 -27.47 -11.28 -29.89
N ASP A 391 -27.39 -12.44 -29.24
CA ASP A 391 -27.97 -12.70 -27.92
C ASP A 391 -27.02 -12.15 -26.85
N ASN A 392 -27.41 -11.06 -26.20
CA ASN A 392 -26.58 -10.38 -25.22
C ASN A 392 -27.43 -9.64 -24.17
N GLN A 393 -26.82 -9.40 -23.02
CA GLN A 393 -27.40 -8.69 -21.90
C GLN A 393 -26.42 -7.62 -21.39
N THR A 394 -26.92 -6.42 -21.13
CA THR A 394 -26.12 -5.36 -20.52
C THR A 394 -26.31 -5.36 -19.00
N ILE A 395 -25.21 -5.33 -18.28
CA ILE A 395 -25.12 -5.23 -16.82
C ILE A 395 -24.53 -3.86 -16.48
N SER A 396 -25.10 -3.16 -15.48
CA SER A 396 -24.49 -1.93 -14.94
C SER A 396 -23.10 -2.25 -14.39
N GLY A 397 -22.10 -1.41 -14.64
CA GLY A 397 -20.72 -1.60 -14.18
C GLY A 397 -20.41 -0.88 -12.87
N LEU A 398 -21.36 -0.12 -12.34
CA LEU A 398 -21.13 0.76 -11.21
C LEU A 398 -20.94 -0.03 -9.92
N ASN A 399 -19.75 0.15 -9.32
CA ASN A 399 -19.33 -0.32 -7.99
C ASN A 399 -19.80 -1.75 -7.66
N ILE A 400 -19.61 -2.68 -8.59
CA ILE A 400 -19.84 -4.10 -8.33
C ILE A 400 -18.77 -4.58 -7.35
N PHE A 401 -19.15 -4.97 -6.14
CA PHE A 401 -18.20 -5.40 -5.11
C PHE A 401 -18.18 -6.93 -4.90
N ARG A 402 -19.16 -7.64 -5.45
CA ARG A 402 -19.27 -9.10 -5.32
C ARG A 402 -19.92 -9.72 -6.55
N ILE A 403 -19.41 -10.89 -6.93
CA ILE A 403 -19.98 -11.71 -8.02
C ILE A 403 -20.11 -13.16 -7.53
N ASP A 404 -21.34 -13.68 -7.59
CA ASP A 404 -21.63 -15.09 -7.35
C ASP A 404 -21.94 -15.77 -8.69
N SER A 405 -21.09 -16.71 -9.11
CA SER A 405 -21.16 -17.34 -10.42
C SER A 405 -21.65 -18.78 -10.36
N GLN A 406 -22.11 -19.30 -11.50
CA GLN A 406 -22.38 -20.72 -11.69
C GLN A 406 -21.67 -21.22 -12.95
N ALA A 407 -20.79 -22.20 -12.77
CA ALA A 407 -20.16 -22.92 -13.88
C ALA A 407 -20.93 -24.19 -14.18
N VAL A 408 -21.17 -24.46 -15.46
CA VAL A 408 -21.82 -25.67 -15.96
C VAL A 408 -20.81 -26.54 -16.70
N ASN A 409 -20.99 -27.85 -16.57
CA ASN A 409 -20.23 -28.89 -17.22
C ASN A 409 -21.19 -29.87 -17.91
N LEU A 410 -20.95 -30.17 -19.20
CA LEU A 410 -21.68 -31.21 -19.92
C LEU A 410 -20.92 -32.55 -19.97
N ASN A 411 -19.59 -32.50 -20.06
CA ASN A 411 -18.70 -33.67 -20.09
C ASN A 411 -17.24 -33.25 -19.79
N ASN A 412 -16.29 -34.17 -19.88
CA ASN A 412 -14.89 -33.89 -19.53
C ASN A 412 -14.21 -32.75 -20.32
N THR A 413 -14.80 -32.28 -21.43
CA THR A 413 -14.24 -31.25 -22.33
C THR A 413 -15.07 -29.98 -22.50
N THR A 414 -16.28 -29.94 -21.94
CA THR A 414 -17.28 -28.95 -22.31
C THR A 414 -17.79 -28.17 -21.11
N PHE A 415 -17.38 -26.90 -20.99
CA PHE A 415 -17.61 -26.05 -19.82
C PHE A 415 -18.00 -24.62 -20.20
N GLY A 416 -18.72 -23.94 -19.30
CA GLY A 416 -18.95 -22.50 -19.41
C GLY A 416 -19.64 -21.92 -18.18
N VAL A 417 -19.76 -20.60 -18.12
CA VAL A 417 -20.50 -19.92 -17.04
C VAL A 417 -21.94 -19.74 -17.46
N SER A 418 -22.87 -20.45 -16.82
CA SER A 418 -24.31 -20.39 -17.12
C SER A 418 -25.00 -19.21 -16.43
N ARG A 419 -24.41 -18.67 -15.36
CA ARG A 419 -25.04 -17.63 -14.53
C ARG A 419 -24.01 -16.81 -13.76
N ALA A 420 -24.29 -15.52 -13.57
CA ALA A 420 -23.53 -14.66 -12.68
C ALA A 420 -24.43 -13.59 -12.05
N GLU A 421 -24.41 -13.48 -10.72
CA GLU A 421 -25.08 -12.43 -9.97
C GLU A 421 -24.08 -11.36 -9.57
N PHE A 422 -24.37 -10.10 -9.92
CA PHE A 422 -23.54 -8.94 -9.63
C PHE A 422 -24.22 -8.13 -8.53
N TYR A 423 -23.50 -7.90 -7.43
CA TYR A 423 -23.97 -7.10 -6.31
C TYR A 423 -23.35 -5.70 -6.39
N HIS A 424 -24.21 -4.69 -6.37
CA HIS A 424 -23.86 -3.27 -6.50
C HIS A 424 -23.94 -2.59 -5.14
N ASP A 425 -23.17 -1.51 -4.97
CA ASP A 425 -23.30 -0.67 -3.80
C ASP A 425 -24.70 0.00 -3.69
N ALA A 426 -24.95 0.64 -2.54
CA ALA A 426 -26.25 1.23 -2.24
C ALA A 426 -26.65 2.41 -3.15
N SER A 427 -25.75 2.91 -4.02
CA SER A 427 -26.06 3.99 -4.95
C SER A 427 -26.96 3.56 -6.11
N GLN A 428 -27.12 2.25 -6.32
CA GLN A 428 -27.97 1.69 -7.37
C GLN A 428 -29.33 1.25 -6.78
N GLY A 429 -30.43 1.81 -7.29
CA GLY A 429 -31.79 1.49 -6.84
C GLY A 429 -32.18 0.00 -6.95
N SER A 430 -31.49 -0.77 -7.80
CA SER A 430 -31.43 -2.24 -7.73
C SER A 430 -30.03 -2.66 -7.31
N GLN A 431 -29.88 -3.22 -6.11
CA GLN A 431 -28.58 -3.65 -5.56
C GLN A 431 -28.03 -4.93 -6.23
N ARG A 432 -28.75 -5.49 -7.21
CA ARG A 432 -28.39 -6.76 -7.85
C ARG A 432 -28.78 -6.79 -9.33
N SER A 433 -27.84 -7.23 -10.16
CA SER A 433 -28.04 -7.57 -11.57
C SER A 433 -27.71 -9.05 -11.79
N ILE A 434 -28.35 -9.71 -12.75
CA ILE A 434 -28.13 -11.14 -12.99
C ILE A 434 -27.94 -11.39 -14.47
N TYR A 435 -26.81 -11.97 -14.84
CA TYR A 435 -26.66 -12.67 -16.11
C TYR A 435 -27.19 -14.10 -15.96
N GLN A 436 -28.09 -14.51 -16.84
CA GLN A 436 -28.72 -15.83 -16.82
C GLN A 436 -28.75 -16.42 -18.22
N GLY A 437 -27.96 -17.47 -18.42
CA GLY A 437 -28.09 -18.36 -19.56
C GLY A 437 -29.16 -19.42 -19.36
N PHE A 438 -29.15 -20.45 -20.21
CA PHE A 438 -30.06 -21.59 -20.17
C PHE A 438 -29.30 -22.86 -19.78
N VAL A 439 -29.91 -23.77 -19.04
CA VAL A 439 -29.35 -25.10 -18.77
C VAL A 439 -30.47 -26.12 -18.89
N ASP A 440 -30.30 -27.11 -19.77
CA ASP A 440 -31.21 -28.24 -19.92
C ASP A 440 -30.91 -29.30 -18.84
N THR A 441 -31.89 -29.55 -17.98
CA THR A 441 -31.81 -30.53 -16.89
C THR A 441 -32.58 -31.82 -17.18
N GLY A 442 -33.12 -32.01 -18.39
CA GLY A 442 -33.88 -33.22 -18.78
C GLY A 442 -33.04 -34.31 -19.45
N GLY A 443 -33.16 -35.57 -18.99
CA GLY A 443 -32.63 -36.78 -19.67
C GLY A 443 -31.50 -37.51 -18.92
N ALA A 444 -30.87 -38.52 -19.57
CA ALA A 444 -29.85 -39.39 -18.96
C ALA A 444 -28.40 -38.85 -19.03
N SER A 445 -28.16 -37.73 -19.73
CA SER A 445 -26.85 -37.09 -19.93
C SER A 445 -26.92 -35.59 -19.59
N THR A 446 -27.24 -35.29 -18.33
CA THR A 446 -27.57 -33.94 -17.84
C THR A 446 -26.34 -33.07 -17.60
N ALA A 447 -26.53 -31.76 -17.77
CA ALA A 447 -25.56 -30.76 -17.38
C ALA A 447 -25.42 -30.71 -15.85
N VAL A 448 -24.19 -30.67 -15.34
CA VAL A 448 -23.90 -30.48 -13.92
C VAL A 448 -23.49 -29.03 -13.70
N ALA A 449 -24.21 -28.33 -12.83
CA ALA A 449 -23.92 -26.96 -12.47
C ALA A 449 -23.30 -26.88 -11.06
N GLN A 450 -22.34 -25.98 -10.88
CA GLN A 450 -21.64 -25.71 -9.63
C GLN A 450 -21.63 -24.22 -9.36
N ASN A 451 -22.06 -23.82 -8.17
CA ASN A 451 -21.92 -22.44 -7.71
C ASN A 451 -20.47 -22.17 -7.29
N ILE A 452 -19.96 -21.02 -7.71
CA ILE A 452 -18.59 -20.58 -7.50
C ILE A 452 -18.62 -19.14 -7.00
N GLN A 453 -18.01 -18.91 -5.85
CA GLN A 453 -17.94 -17.62 -5.20
C GLN A 453 -16.49 -17.13 -5.23
N THR A 454 -16.25 -16.01 -5.90
CA THR A 454 -14.92 -15.40 -6.00
C THR A 454 -15.04 -13.89 -5.80
N PHE A 455 -14.87 -13.47 -4.56
CA PHE A 455 -14.92 -12.07 -4.14
C PHE A 455 -13.95 -11.85 -2.99
N PHE A 456 -13.45 -10.64 -2.82
CA PHE A 456 -12.64 -10.29 -1.65
C PHE A 456 -13.53 -9.96 -0.44
N PRO A 457 -13.09 -10.25 0.80
CA PRO A 457 -13.87 -9.93 1.99
C PRO A 457 -14.08 -8.42 2.15
N GLY A 458 -15.08 -8.08 2.96
CA GLY A 458 -15.26 -6.72 3.45
C GLY A 458 -14.22 -6.39 4.53
N GLU A 459 -14.17 -5.15 4.97
CA GLU A 459 -13.23 -4.70 6.00
C GLU A 459 -13.37 -5.48 7.31
N ASN A 460 -14.62 -5.82 7.66
CA ASN A 460 -14.97 -6.48 8.91
C ASN A 460 -15.92 -7.68 8.69
N SER A 461 -16.10 -8.12 7.45
CA SER A 461 -16.99 -9.22 7.07
C SER A 461 -16.31 -10.20 6.13
N SER A 462 -16.55 -11.50 6.35
CA SER A 462 -16.04 -12.56 5.47
C SER A 462 -16.68 -12.53 4.08
N ILE A 463 -17.89 -11.97 3.98
CA ILE A 463 -18.61 -11.73 2.73
C ILE A 463 -18.88 -10.22 2.66
N PRO A 464 -18.34 -9.51 1.64
CA PRO A 464 -18.44 -8.06 1.58
C PRO A 464 -19.89 -7.60 1.46
N THR A 465 -20.18 -6.46 2.09
CA THR A 465 -21.46 -5.77 2.05
C THR A 465 -21.32 -4.44 1.29
N PRO A 466 -22.44 -3.79 0.89
CA PRO A 466 -22.39 -2.47 0.29
C PRO A 466 -21.71 -1.38 1.15
N GLN A 467 -21.60 -1.60 2.47
CA GLN A 467 -21.04 -0.64 3.42
C GLN A 467 -19.56 -0.87 3.71
N ASP A 468 -19.05 -2.09 3.53
CA ASP A 468 -17.71 -2.47 4.00
C ASP A 468 -16.86 -3.18 2.93
N TYR A 469 -17.27 -3.19 1.66
CA TYR A 469 -16.44 -3.76 0.60
C TYR A 469 -15.04 -3.13 0.54
N THR A 470 -14.08 -3.89 0.02
CA THR A 470 -12.67 -3.48 -0.11
C THR A 470 -12.22 -3.34 -1.56
N HIS A 471 -12.92 -4.02 -2.47
CA HIS A 471 -12.60 -4.07 -3.88
C HIS A 471 -13.86 -3.88 -4.72
N ILE A 472 -13.66 -3.33 -5.92
CA ILE A 472 -14.69 -3.21 -6.94
C ILE A 472 -14.21 -3.84 -8.25
N LEU A 473 -15.15 -4.37 -9.04
CA LEU A 473 -14.87 -4.94 -10.34
C LEU A 473 -14.32 -3.86 -11.27
N SER A 474 -13.12 -4.10 -11.79
CA SER A 474 -12.53 -3.28 -12.84
C SER A 474 -12.95 -3.77 -14.21
N ARG A 475 -12.91 -5.09 -14.45
CA ARG A 475 -13.23 -5.71 -15.73
C ARG A 475 -13.48 -7.21 -15.59
N SER A 476 -14.22 -7.78 -16.55
CA SER A 476 -14.31 -9.23 -16.75
C SER A 476 -13.66 -9.62 -18.07
N THR A 477 -13.07 -10.80 -18.11
CA THR A 477 -12.42 -11.34 -19.30
C THR A 477 -12.93 -12.75 -19.58
N ASN A 478 -13.45 -12.97 -20.79
CA ASN A 478 -13.83 -14.30 -21.26
C ASN A 478 -12.70 -14.86 -22.12
N LEU A 479 -12.15 -16.00 -21.70
CA LEU A 479 -10.99 -16.62 -22.34
C LEU A 479 -11.22 -18.11 -22.54
N THR A 480 -10.63 -18.67 -23.60
CA THR A 480 -10.62 -20.11 -23.82
C THR A 480 -9.44 -20.76 -23.11
N GLY A 481 -8.35 -20.04 -22.79
CA GLY A 481 -7.21 -20.58 -22.05
C GLY A 481 -6.50 -21.74 -22.75
N GLY A 482 -6.66 -21.87 -24.07
CA GLY A 482 -6.17 -23.01 -24.84
C GLY A 482 -7.01 -24.28 -24.70
N LEU A 483 -8.21 -24.18 -24.12
CA LEU A 483 -9.14 -25.31 -24.00
C LEU A 483 -9.41 -25.96 -25.37
N ARG A 484 -9.39 -27.29 -25.38
CA ARG A 484 -9.70 -28.12 -26.55
C ARG A 484 -11.07 -27.73 -27.11
N GLN A 485 -11.11 -27.38 -28.39
CA GLN A 485 -12.38 -27.15 -29.09
C GLN A 485 -13.07 -28.47 -29.38
N VAL A 486 -14.39 -28.48 -29.21
CA VAL A 486 -15.22 -29.69 -29.30
C VAL A 486 -15.75 -29.89 -30.71
N ALA A 487 -16.08 -28.81 -31.42
CA ALA A 487 -16.49 -28.76 -32.82
C ALA A 487 -16.34 -27.34 -33.38
N SER A 488 -16.30 -27.19 -34.71
CA SER A 488 -16.25 -25.87 -35.37
C SER A 488 -17.40 -24.97 -34.91
N GLY A 489 -17.10 -23.76 -34.43
CA GLY A 489 -18.07 -22.79 -33.91
C GLY A 489 -18.58 -23.04 -32.48
N ARG A 490 -18.11 -24.09 -31.78
CA ARG A 490 -18.48 -24.39 -30.39
C ARG A 490 -17.26 -24.36 -29.46
N ARG A 491 -17.28 -23.47 -28.47
CA ARG A 491 -16.17 -23.28 -27.52
C ARG A 491 -16.61 -23.46 -26.08
N SER A 492 -15.74 -24.08 -25.31
CA SER A 492 -15.72 -23.92 -23.85
C SER A 492 -15.05 -22.60 -23.51
N SER A 493 -15.44 -21.98 -22.41
CA SER A 493 -14.82 -20.74 -21.95
C SER A 493 -14.78 -20.64 -20.44
N LEU A 494 -13.81 -19.87 -19.97
CA LEU A 494 -13.63 -19.46 -18.59
C LEU A 494 -13.90 -17.97 -18.50
N VAL A 495 -14.35 -17.53 -17.32
CA VAL A 495 -14.48 -16.10 -17.01
C VAL A 495 -13.51 -15.76 -15.89
N LEU A 496 -12.77 -14.67 -16.03
CA LEU A 496 -11.83 -14.18 -15.03
C LEU A 496 -12.19 -12.73 -14.69
N HIS A 497 -12.28 -12.41 -13.39
CA HIS A 497 -12.66 -11.09 -12.89
C HIS A 497 -11.44 -10.36 -12.33
N GLY A 498 -11.20 -9.14 -12.83
CA GLY A 498 -10.17 -8.23 -12.35
C GLY A 498 -10.74 -7.15 -11.43
N TRP A 499 -10.08 -6.92 -10.30
CA TRP A 499 -10.56 -6.10 -9.20
C TRP A 499 -9.57 -5.00 -8.84
N THR A 500 -10.07 -3.80 -8.57
CA THR A 500 -9.31 -2.66 -8.05
C THR A 500 -9.67 -2.40 -6.59
N HIS A 501 -8.68 -2.00 -5.79
CA HIS A 501 -8.91 -1.64 -4.40
C HIS A 501 -9.76 -0.36 -4.29
N LYS A 502 -10.61 -0.26 -3.27
CA LYS A 502 -11.52 0.89 -3.11
C LYS A 502 -10.83 2.22 -2.83
N SER A 503 -9.58 2.19 -2.37
CA SER A 503 -8.79 3.41 -2.17
C SER A 503 -8.50 4.13 -3.49
N LEU A 504 -8.59 3.45 -4.63
CA LEU A 504 -8.56 4.08 -5.95
C LEU A 504 -9.88 4.81 -6.22
N SER A 505 -10.01 6.02 -5.68
CA SER A 505 -11.21 6.84 -5.80
C SER A 505 -11.49 7.24 -7.26
N ARG A 506 -12.77 7.30 -7.65
CA ARG A 506 -13.18 7.83 -8.97
C ARG A 506 -12.84 9.32 -9.14
N GLN A 507 -12.84 10.07 -8.04
CA GLN A 507 -12.57 11.50 -8.01
C GLN A 507 -11.18 11.76 -7.43
N ASN A 508 -10.42 12.69 -8.00
CA ASN A 508 -9.17 13.17 -7.40
C ASN A 508 -9.49 14.35 -6.49
N ARG A 509 -9.99 14.07 -5.29
CA ARG A 509 -10.32 15.10 -4.31
C ARG A 509 -9.06 15.56 -3.60
N VAL A 510 -8.84 16.87 -3.59
CA VAL A 510 -7.79 17.50 -2.79
C VAL A 510 -8.39 17.84 -1.43
N GLU A 511 -7.88 17.25 -0.36
CA GLU A 511 -8.33 17.57 0.99
C GLU A 511 -7.44 18.65 1.62
N PRO A 512 -8.03 19.59 2.39
CA PRO A 512 -7.24 20.55 3.15
C PRO A 512 -6.26 19.84 4.10
N ASN A 513 -5.04 20.37 4.21
CA ASN A 513 -4.01 19.90 5.14
C ASN A 513 -3.46 18.48 4.95
N ARG A 514 -3.80 17.78 3.86
CA ARG A 514 -3.29 16.44 3.54
C ARG A 514 -2.50 16.41 2.24
N ILE A 515 -1.52 15.52 2.16
CA ILE A 515 -0.86 15.24 0.88
C ILE A 515 -1.77 14.29 0.09
N THR A 516 -2.27 14.73 -1.05
CA THR A 516 -3.08 13.86 -1.92
C THR A 516 -2.17 13.16 -2.93
N GLN A 517 -2.11 11.83 -2.92
CA GLN A 517 -1.42 11.05 -3.95
C GLN A 517 -2.39 10.58 -5.03
N VAL A 518 -2.03 10.83 -6.30
CA VAL A 518 -2.78 10.41 -7.47
C VAL A 518 -1.87 9.55 -8.35
N PRO A 519 -2.11 8.23 -8.46
CA PRO A 519 -1.38 7.37 -9.37
C PRO A 519 -1.41 7.90 -10.80
N ALA A 520 -0.26 7.89 -11.49
CA ALA A 520 -0.13 8.45 -12.84
C ALA A 520 -1.05 7.74 -13.84
N VAL A 521 -1.30 6.45 -13.63
CA VAL A 521 -2.22 5.64 -14.44
C VAL A 521 -3.69 6.06 -14.35
N LYS A 522 -4.08 6.95 -13.44
CA LYS A 522 -5.44 7.55 -13.41
C LYS A 522 -5.66 8.67 -14.43
N ALA A 523 -4.71 8.89 -15.33
CA ALA A 523 -4.82 9.93 -16.36
C ALA A 523 -6.08 9.75 -17.21
N SER A 524 -6.78 10.85 -17.45
CA SER A 524 -7.77 10.95 -18.52
C SER A 524 -7.08 11.32 -19.82
N SER A 525 -7.61 10.81 -20.93
CA SER A 525 -7.20 11.20 -22.30
C SER A 525 -5.69 11.12 -22.59
N PRO A 526 -5.01 9.99 -22.29
CA PRO A 526 -3.59 9.86 -22.57
C PRO A 526 -3.31 9.92 -24.08
N SER A 527 -2.21 10.56 -24.47
CA SER A 527 -1.75 10.62 -25.87
C SER A 527 -0.26 10.35 -25.96
N ASN A 528 0.18 9.50 -26.90
CA ASN A 528 1.59 9.09 -27.06
C ASN A 528 2.25 8.50 -25.79
N CYS A 529 1.45 7.94 -24.88
CA CYS A 529 1.91 7.35 -23.63
C CYS A 529 1.69 5.84 -23.62
N THR A 530 2.54 5.10 -22.92
CA THR A 530 2.36 3.66 -22.70
C THR A 530 2.40 3.36 -21.21
N VAL A 531 1.60 2.41 -20.75
CA VAL A 531 1.65 1.91 -19.37
C VAL A 531 2.62 0.74 -19.31
N ILE A 532 3.44 0.70 -18.26
CA ILE A 532 4.38 -0.40 -17.98
C ILE A 532 4.08 -0.99 -16.61
N ALA A 533 4.40 -2.28 -16.45
CA ALA A 533 4.22 -2.96 -15.16
C ALA A 533 4.99 -2.26 -14.04
N GLY A 534 4.35 -2.11 -12.88
CA GLY A 534 5.01 -1.59 -11.69
C GLY A 534 6.11 -2.52 -11.16
N PRO A 535 7.14 -2.00 -10.47
CA PRO A 535 8.24 -2.80 -9.92
C PRO A 535 7.87 -3.58 -8.65
N GLY A 536 6.61 -3.52 -8.21
CA GLY A 536 6.09 -4.23 -7.04
C GLY A 536 5.92 -3.38 -5.77
N PHE A 537 6.48 -2.16 -5.72
CA PHE A 537 6.41 -1.28 -4.53
C PHE A 537 5.72 0.07 -4.78
N THR A 538 5.03 0.21 -5.91
CA THR A 538 4.33 1.45 -6.31
C THR A 538 2.82 1.36 -6.12
N GLY A 539 2.30 0.20 -5.70
CA GLY A 539 0.87 -0.02 -5.52
C GLY A 539 0.09 -0.17 -6.84
N GLY A 540 0.78 -0.19 -7.98
CA GLY A 540 0.22 -0.37 -9.31
C GLY A 540 1.21 -0.04 -10.42
N ASP A 541 0.69 0.06 -11.65
CA ASP A 541 1.46 0.28 -12.87
C ASP A 541 1.95 1.73 -13.01
N LEU A 542 2.88 1.94 -13.94
CA LEU A 542 3.54 3.22 -14.19
C LEU A 542 3.25 3.74 -15.59
N VAL A 543 3.38 5.04 -15.79
CA VAL A 543 3.26 5.67 -17.12
C VAL A 543 4.64 5.95 -17.67
N ARG A 544 4.99 5.34 -18.81
CA ARG A 544 6.17 5.73 -19.59
C ARG A 544 5.82 6.98 -20.39
N MET A 545 6.45 8.09 -20.00
CA MET A 545 6.32 9.39 -20.61
C MET A 545 7.26 9.51 -21.81
N SER A 546 6.92 8.87 -22.94
CA SER A 546 7.66 9.03 -24.21
C SER A 546 7.70 10.50 -24.66
N SER A 547 8.52 10.83 -25.67
CA SER A 547 8.52 12.19 -26.22
C SER A 547 7.11 12.57 -26.70
N ASN A 548 6.64 13.76 -26.34
CA ASN A 548 5.28 14.26 -26.57
C ASN A 548 4.16 13.46 -25.88
N CYS A 549 4.46 12.52 -24.98
CA CYS A 549 3.43 11.91 -24.13
C CYS A 549 2.76 12.99 -23.29
N SER A 550 1.42 12.98 -23.28
CA SER A 550 0.61 13.89 -22.48
C SER A 550 -0.47 13.13 -21.71
N VAL A 551 -0.61 13.45 -20.43
CA VAL A 551 -1.60 12.88 -19.51
C VAL A 551 -2.33 13.99 -18.75
N SER A 552 -3.65 13.89 -18.64
CA SER A 552 -4.47 14.90 -17.97
C SER A 552 -5.16 14.35 -16.73
N TYR A 553 -5.43 15.22 -15.75
CA TYR A 553 -6.10 14.87 -14.50
C TYR A 553 -7.06 15.99 -14.12
N ASN A 554 -8.26 15.60 -13.69
CA ASN A 554 -9.24 16.52 -13.12
C ASN A 554 -9.29 16.33 -11.61
N PHE A 555 -9.36 17.44 -10.88
CA PHE A 555 -9.38 17.48 -9.43
C PHE A 555 -10.67 18.11 -8.92
N THR A 556 -11.14 17.63 -7.76
CA THR A 556 -12.10 18.37 -6.94
C THR A 556 -11.29 19.25 -5.99
N PRO A 557 -11.26 20.58 -6.19
CA PRO A 557 -10.34 21.47 -5.50
C PRO A 557 -10.74 21.73 -4.05
N ALA A 558 -9.75 22.07 -3.22
CA ALA A 558 -9.93 22.75 -1.95
C ALA A 558 -9.40 24.19 -2.07
N ASP A 559 -9.91 25.12 -1.26
CA ASP A 559 -9.41 26.50 -1.22
C ASP A 559 -8.08 26.57 -0.45
N GLN A 560 -6.99 26.27 -1.15
CA GLN A 560 -5.66 26.22 -0.57
C GLN A 560 -4.57 26.35 -1.65
N GLN A 561 -3.47 27.02 -1.31
CA GLN A 561 -2.23 26.98 -2.10
C GLN A 561 -1.55 25.61 -1.98
N VAL A 562 -1.12 25.06 -3.09
CA VAL A 562 -0.49 23.74 -3.18
C VAL A 562 0.72 23.76 -4.11
N VAL A 563 1.70 22.91 -3.81
CA VAL A 563 2.82 22.58 -4.69
C VAL A 563 2.55 21.23 -5.34
N ILE A 564 2.74 21.13 -6.65
CA ILE A 564 2.65 19.86 -7.35
C ILE A 564 4.02 19.20 -7.31
N ARG A 565 4.08 17.96 -6.81
CA ARG A 565 5.28 17.12 -6.77
C ARG A 565 5.06 15.86 -7.59
N LEU A 566 6.04 15.47 -8.39
CA LEU A 566 6.00 14.28 -9.23
C LEU A 566 6.99 13.25 -8.71
N ARG A 567 6.55 12.00 -8.51
CA ARG A 567 7.46 10.87 -8.26
C ARG A 567 7.77 10.17 -9.57
N TYR A 568 9.05 10.09 -9.93
CA TYR A 568 9.48 9.67 -11.26
C TYR A 568 10.77 8.84 -11.22
N ALA A 569 11.03 8.10 -12.29
CA ALA A 569 12.33 7.56 -12.65
C ALA A 569 12.73 8.04 -14.06
N CYS A 570 14.00 8.42 -14.26
CA CYS A 570 14.47 8.96 -15.52
C CYS A 570 15.86 8.44 -15.86
N GLN A 571 16.05 7.96 -17.09
CA GLN A 571 17.37 7.69 -17.65
C GLN A 571 17.80 8.89 -18.49
N GLY A 572 18.83 9.61 -18.04
CA GLY A 572 19.24 10.90 -18.64
C GLY A 572 18.44 12.07 -18.08
N THR A 573 18.36 13.18 -18.82
CA THR A 573 17.61 14.38 -18.41
C THR A 573 16.33 14.52 -19.25
N ALA A 574 15.31 15.15 -18.68
CA ALA A 574 14.05 15.43 -19.37
C ALA A 574 13.39 16.69 -18.81
N SER A 575 12.29 17.11 -19.41
CA SER A 575 11.48 18.23 -18.89
C SER A 575 10.01 17.92 -19.08
N LEU A 576 9.25 18.04 -17.99
CA LEU A 576 7.80 17.90 -18.01
C LEU A 576 7.16 19.28 -17.88
N ARG A 577 6.21 19.61 -18.75
CA ARG A 577 5.38 20.80 -18.63
C ARG A 577 4.07 20.43 -17.94
N ILE A 578 3.72 21.14 -16.89
CA ILE A 578 2.39 21.11 -16.28
C ILE A 578 1.62 22.32 -16.79
N THR A 579 0.52 22.08 -17.51
CA THR A 579 -0.43 23.11 -17.96
C THR A 579 -1.70 23.02 -17.15
N PHE A 580 -2.16 24.15 -16.62
CA PHE A 580 -3.35 24.25 -15.78
C PHE A 580 -4.60 24.56 -16.60
N GLY A 581 -5.79 24.35 -16.03
CA GLY A 581 -7.07 24.58 -16.70
C GLY A 581 -7.29 26.02 -17.20
N ASN A 582 -6.63 27.01 -16.59
CA ASN A 582 -6.65 28.40 -17.03
C ASN A 582 -5.62 28.73 -18.13
N GLY A 583 -4.86 27.74 -18.62
CA GLY A 583 -3.84 27.88 -19.65
C GLY A 583 -2.44 28.29 -19.15
N SER A 584 -2.29 28.68 -17.88
CA SER A 584 -0.97 28.90 -17.29
C SER A 584 -0.16 27.59 -17.25
N SER A 585 1.17 27.68 -17.23
CA SER A 585 2.01 26.49 -17.17
C SER A 585 3.30 26.70 -16.38
N GLN A 586 3.87 25.60 -15.92
CA GLN A 586 5.20 25.55 -15.32
C GLN A 586 5.98 24.35 -15.85
N ILE A 587 7.31 24.47 -15.91
CA ILE A 587 8.21 23.41 -16.38
C ILE A 587 8.96 22.83 -15.18
N ILE A 588 8.99 21.50 -15.12
CA ILE A 588 9.71 20.72 -14.12
C ILE A 588 10.87 20.02 -14.83
N PRO A 589 12.13 20.44 -14.59
CA PRO A 589 13.30 19.72 -15.08
C PRO A 589 13.46 18.41 -14.30
N LEU A 590 13.76 17.33 -15.03
CA LEU A 590 14.05 16.02 -14.47
C LEU A 590 15.53 15.70 -14.63
N VAL A 591 16.14 15.18 -13.57
CA VAL A 591 17.52 14.70 -13.56
C VAL A 591 17.55 13.18 -13.73
N SER A 592 18.70 12.64 -14.12
CA SER A 592 18.86 11.18 -14.23
C SER A 592 18.82 10.55 -12.85
N THR A 593 17.98 9.53 -12.68
CA THR A 593 17.83 8.76 -11.44
C THR A 593 18.21 7.29 -11.61
N THR A 594 18.35 6.83 -12.86
CA THR A 594 18.70 5.44 -13.18
C THR A 594 19.50 5.34 -14.47
N SER A 595 20.27 4.27 -14.61
CA SER A 595 20.94 3.89 -15.87
C SER A 595 20.01 3.13 -16.82
N SER A 596 18.89 2.59 -16.32
CA SER A 596 17.93 1.79 -17.09
C SER A 596 16.52 1.95 -16.50
N ILE A 597 15.52 2.08 -17.37
CA ILE A 597 14.10 2.06 -16.97
C ILE A 597 13.52 0.64 -16.85
N ASN A 598 14.32 -0.39 -17.14
CA ASN A 598 13.97 -1.78 -16.89
C ASN A 598 14.46 -2.20 -15.50
N ASN A 599 13.66 -2.99 -14.79
CA ASN A 599 13.97 -3.54 -13.45
C ASN A 599 14.23 -2.48 -12.36
N LEU A 600 13.42 -1.42 -12.36
CA LEU A 600 13.52 -0.31 -11.40
C LEU A 600 13.48 -0.80 -9.94
N GLN A 601 14.47 -0.37 -9.14
CA GLN A 601 14.55 -0.55 -7.70
C GLN A 601 14.12 0.73 -6.96
N TYR A 602 14.00 0.67 -5.63
CA TYR A 602 13.52 1.80 -4.83
C TYR A 602 14.32 3.09 -5.08
N GLU A 603 15.65 2.99 -5.08
CA GLU A 603 16.59 4.10 -5.28
C GLU A 603 16.56 4.72 -6.69
N ASN A 604 15.91 4.08 -7.65
CA ASN A 604 15.77 4.61 -9.00
C ASN A 604 14.65 5.66 -9.12
N PHE A 605 13.84 5.84 -8.08
CA PHE A 605 12.79 6.86 -8.03
C PHE A 605 13.26 8.10 -7.28
N SER A 606 12.89 9.26 -7.79
CA SER A 606 13.10 10.57 -7.16
C SER A 606 11.84 11.41 -7.25
N PHE A 607 11.89 12.60 -6.66
CA PHE A 607 10.81 13.57 -6.67
C PHE A 607 11.25 14.87 -7.34
N ALA A 608 10.36 15.48 -8.11
CA ALA A 608 10.56 16.81 -8.68
C ALA A 608 9.32 17.66 -8.43
N SER A 609 9.51 18.89 -7.94
CA SER A 609 8.43 19.81 -7.60
C SER A 609 8.29 20.91 -8.64
N GLY A 610 7.05 21.37 -8.85
CA GLY A 610 6.77 22.59 -9.59
C GLY A 610 7.46 23.80 -8.92
N PRO A 611 8.03 24.73 -9.70
CA PRO A 611 8.71 25.90 -9.16
C PRO A 611 7.77 26.88 -8.43
N ASN A 612 6.46 26.87 -8.75
CA ASN A 612 5.49 27.78 -8.15
C ASN A 612 4.34 27.01 -7.49
N SER A 613 3.82 27.56 -6.40
CA SER A 613 2.55 27.12 -5.83
C SER A 613 1.36 27.62 -6.65
N VAL A 614 0.25 26.90 -6.51
CA VAL A 614 -1.00 27.17 -7.23
C VAL A 614 -2.20 26.97 -6.33
N ASN A 615 -3.27 27.72 -6.57
CA ASN A 615 -4.59 27.43 -6.00
C ASN A 615 -5.49 26.92 -7.14
N PHE A 616 -6.03 25.72 -7.01
CA PHE A 616 -6.86 25.10 -8.06
C PHE A 616 -8.15 25.88 -8.37
N LEU A 617 -8.65 26.71 -7.45
CA LEU A 617 -9.80 27.58 -7.70
C LEU A 617 -9.50 28.66 -8.75
N SER A 618 -8.26 29.17 -8.80
CA SER A 618 -7.84 30.19 -9.78
C SER A 618 -7.07 29.60 -10.97
N ALA A 619 -6.33 28.51 -10.76
CA ALA A 619 -5.58 27.81 -11.81
C ALA A 619 -6.48 26.98 -12.74
N GLY A 620 -7.73 26.70 -12.33
CA GLY A 620 -8.61 25.73 -12.97
C GLY A 620 -8.38 24.32 -12.43
N THR A 621 -9.41 23.48 -12.49
CA THR A 621 -9.46 22.18 -11.80
C THR A 621 -8.73 21.05 -12.52
N SER A 622 -8.19 21.30 -13.71
CA SER A 622 -7.46 20.32 -14.50
C SER A 622 -5.97 20.64 -14.55
N ILE A 623 -5.14 19.59 -14.61
CA ILE A 623 -3.75 19.69 -15.02
C ILE A 623 -3.50 18.76 -16.20
N THR A 624 -2.60 19.16 -17.08
CA THR A 624 -2.05 18.33 -18.15
C THR A 624 -0.55 18.31 -18.03
N ILE A 625 0.03 17.11 -17.88
CA ILE A 625 1.46 16.88 -17.80
C ILE A 625 1.94 16.34 -19.14
N GLN A 626 2.84 17.07 -19.78
CA GLN A 626 3.41 16.71 -21.08
C GLN A 626 4.93 16.56 -20.99
N ASN A 627 5.48 15.49 -21.57
CA ASN A 627 6.92 15.43 -21.83
C ASN A 627 7.27 16.26 -23.05
N ILE A 628 7.92 17.41 -22.82
CA ILE A 628 8.34 18.35 -23.85
C ILE A 628 9.78 18.11 -24.34
N SER A 629 10.43 17.07 -23.82
CA SER A 629 11.78 16.68 -24.23
C SER A 629 11.75 15.57 -25.29
N THR A 630 12.89 15.37 -25.95
CA THR A 630 13.09 14.25 -26.89
C THR A 630 13.36 12.93 -26.17
N ASN A 631 13.69 12.96 -24.88
CA ASN A 631 13.98 11.78 -24.08
C ASN A 631 12.69 10.98 -23.80
N SER A 632 12.64 9.72 -24.27
CA SER A 632 11.51 8.81 -24.07
C SER A 632 11.63 7.88 -22.87
N ASN A 633 12.71 7.99 -22.09
CA ASN A 633 13.02 7.11 -20.96
C ASN A 633 12.71 7.78 -19.62
N VAL A 634 11.50 8.33 -19.56
CA VAL A 634 10.90 8.93 -18.36
C VAL A 634 9.74 8.05 -17.91
N VAL A 635 9.69 7.74 -16.63
CA VAL A 635 8.63 6.95 -16.01
C VAL A 635 8.01 7.75 -14.88
N LEU A 636 6.69 7.93 -14.92
CA LEU A 636 5.93 8.64 -13.90
C LEU A 636 5.14 7.62 -13.06
N ASP A 637 5.31 7.68 -11.74
CA ASP A 637 4.61 6.84 -10.78
C ASP A 637 3.32 7.52 -10.29
N ARG A 638 3.46 8.72 -9.74
CA ARG A 638 2.33 9.47 -9.15
C ARG A 638 2.57 10.98 -9.15
N ILE A 639 1.45 11.67 -9.08
CA ILE A 639 1.33 13.10 -8.83
C ILE A 639 0.95 13.28 -7.38
N GLU A 640 1.58 14.24 -6.71
CA GLU A 640 1.29 14.58 -5.33
C GLU A 640 0.90 16.05 -5.25
N ILE A 641 -0.27 16.30 -4.67
CA ILE A 641 -0.73 17.64 -4.34
C ILE A 641 -0.33 17.90 -2.90
N VAL A 642 0.70 18.72 -2.72
CA VAL A 642 1.28 19.01 -1.41
C VAL A 642 0.76 20.37 -0.94
N PRO A 643 -0.01 20.45 0.14
CA PRO A 643 -0.48 21.73 0.64
C PRO A 643 0.69 22.63 1.05
N GLU A 644 0.68 23.89 0.58
CA GLU A 644 1.67 24.92 0.95
C GLU A 644 1.37 25.53 2.33
N GLN A 645 0.38 24.97 3.06
CA GLN A 645 0.20 25.29 4.47
C GLN A 645 1.56 25.12 5.16
N PRO A 646 1.92 26.03 6.08
CA PRO A 646 3.19 25.98 6.79
C PRO A 646 3.38 24.57 7.31
N ILE A 647 4.48 23.90 6.95
CA ILE A 647 4.84 22.65 7.64
C ILE A 647 4.73 23.00 9.11
N PRO A 648 3.83 22.37 9.89
CA PRO A 648 3.76 22.65 11.29
C PRO A 648 5.18 22.27 11.73
N ILE A 649 5.93 23.24 12.23
CA ILE A 649 7.20 22.99 12.89
C ILE A 649 6.95 21.78 13.78
N ILE A 650 7.59 20.66 13.43
CA ILE A 650 7.36 19.40 14.15
C ILE A 650 7.62 19.73 15.62
N PRO A 651 6.70 19.45 16.55
CA PRO A 651 6.91 19.79 17.95
C PRO A 651 8.29 19.33 18.43
N GLY A 652 9.00 20.18 19.15
CA GLY A 652 10.39 19.90 19.52
C GLY A 652 11.21 21.15 19.86
N ASP A 653 12.47 20.93 20.15
CA ASP A 653 13.41 21.95 20.61
C ASP A 653 14.17 22.57 19.43
N TYR A 654 14.09 23.89 19.32
CA TYR A 654 14.71 24.64 18.23
C TYR A 654 15.30 25.96 18.70
N GLN A 655 16.26 26.45 17.92
CA GLN A 655 16.68 27.85 17.96
C GLN A 655 15.88 28.65 16.93
N ILE A 656 15.44 29.84 17.32
CA ILE A 656 14.80 30.82 16.43
C ILE A 656 15.91 31.76 15.94
N VAL A 657 16.35 31.57 14.70
CA VAL A 657 17.48 32.29 14.10
C VAL A 657 16.97 33.42 13.22
N THR A 658 17.44 34.65 13.40
CA THR A 658 17.03 35.77 12.54
C THR A 658 17.55 35.62 11.11
N ALA A 659 16.72 35.97 10.12
CA ALA A 659 17.15 36.02 8.72
C ALA A 659 18.03 37.25 8.40
N LEU A 660 18.16 38.22 9.31
CA LEU A 660 18.98 39.43 9.10
C LEU A 660 20.46 39.11 8.90
N ASN A 661 21.01 38.18 9.68
CA ASN A 661 22.42 37.76 9.61
C ASN A 661 22.61 36.23 9.62
N ASN A 662 21.51 35.48 9.69
CA ASN A 662 21.50 34.02 9.64
C ASN A 662 22.30 33.32 10.76
N SER A 663 22.64 34.04 11.83
CA SER A 663 23.53 33.56 12.91
C SER A 663 23.05 33.92 14.32
N SER A 664 22.39 35.07 14.52
CA SER A 664 21.86 35.46 15.83
C SER A 664 20.54 34.77 16.16
N VAL A 665 20.32 34.50 17.45
CA VAL A 665 19.19 33.69 17.94
C VAL A 665 18.40 34.40 19.04
N PHE A 666 17.16 33.95 19.25
CA PHE A 666 16.33 34.43 20.37
C PHE A 666 16.83 33.86 21.69
N ASP A 667 17.11 34.74 22.63
CA ASP A 667 17.72 34.45 23.92
C ASP A 667 16.81 34.93 25.06
N LEU A 668 16.50 34.03 26.00
CA LEU A 668 15.89 34.40 27.28
C LEU A 668 16.99 34.88 28.24
N ASN A 669 17.19 36.19 28.26
CA ASN A 669 18.08 36.87 29.19
C ASN A 669 17.52 36.86 30.63
N SER A 670 18.29 37.35 31.61
CA SER A 670 17.91 37.39 33.03
C SER A 670 16.49 37.95 33.24
N GLY A 671 15.64 37.16 33.91
CA GLY A 671 14.23 37.49 34.14
C GLY A 671 13.32 36.91 33.07
N THR A 672 12.59 37.77 32.37
CA THR A 672 11.57 37.39 31.37
C THR A 672 11.85 37.98 29.99
N ARG A 673 12.96 38.69 29.79
CA ARG A 673 13.20 39.46 28.58
C ARG A 673 13.75 38.57 27.46
N VAL A 674 13.16 38.66 26.27
CA VAL A 674 13.63 37.95 25.07
C VAL A 674 14.30 38.94 24.13
N THR A 675 15.55 38.66 23.78
CA THR A 675 16.36 39.54 22.92
C THR A 675 17.16 38.72 21.92
N LEU A 676 17.63 39.37 20.86
CA LEU A 676 18.55 38.80 19.90
C LEU A 676 19.97 38.71 20.50
N TRP A 677 20.61 37.54 20.39
CA TRP A 677 21.95 37.30 20.95
C TRP A 677 22.85 36.46 20.03
N SER A 678 24.14 36.37 20.36
CA SER A 678 25.09 35.49 19.68
C SER A 678 24.79 34.03 20.00
N ASN A 679 24.74 33.16 18.99
CA ASN A 679 24.44 31.74 19.16
C ASN A 679 25.55 31.01 19.92
N ASN A 680 25.28 30.59 21.15
CA ASN A 680 26.15 29.76 21.98
C ASN A 680 25.52 28.39 22.30
N ARG A 681 24.34 28.10 21.76
CA ARG A 681 23.55 26.87 21.96
C ARG A 681 23.19 26.57 23.42
N GLY A 682 23.15 27.59 24.29
CA GLY A 682 22.72 27.45 25.67
C GLY A 682 21.22 27.20 25.79
N ALA A 683 20.77 26.54 26.87
CA ALA A 683 19.35 26.21 27.09
C ALA A 683 18.41 27.43 27.10
N HIS A 684 18.92 28.62 27.42
CA HIS A 684 18.19 29.89 27.37
C HIS A 684 17.91 30.37 25.92
N GLN A 685 18.63 29.84 24.93
CA GLN A 685 18.46 30.09 23.49
C GLN A 685 17.66 29.00 22.76
N ILE A 686 17.18 27.99 23.50
CA ILE A 686 16.44 26.86 22.93
C ILE A 686 14.98 26.96 23.36
N TRP A 687 14.10 26.78 22.39
CA TRP A 687 12.66 26.94 22.54
C TRP A 687 11.95 25.66 22.10
N ASN A 688 11.12 25.12 22.98
CA ASN A 688 10.25 23.99 22.72
C ASN A 688 8.96 24.46 22.05
N PHE A 689 8.75 24.04 20.80
CA PHE A 689 7.54 24.31 20.03
C PHE A 689 6.51 23.24 20.35
N MET A 690 5.38 23.64 20.94
CA MET A 690 4.25 22.76 21.24
C MET A 690 3.06 23.16 20.39
N TYR A 691 2.59 22.25 19.53
CA TYR A 691 1.47 22.55 18.63
C TYR A 691 0.11 22.34 19.32
N ASP A 692 -0.73 23.37 19.32
CA ASP A 692 -2.13 23.29 19.72
C ASP A 692 -3.01 23.07 18.49
N GLN A 693 -3.51 21.84 18.33
CA GLN A 693 -4.30 21.44 17.16
C GLN A 693 -5.67 22.12 17.11
N GLN A 694 -6.26 22.51 18.24
CA GLN A 694 -7.56 23.19 18.26
C GLN A 694 -7.45 24.62 17.75
N ARG A 695 -6.31 25.27 17.99
CA ARG A 695 -6.06 26.66 17.63
C ARG A 695 -5.22 26.84 16.37
N ASN A 696 -4.67 25.75 15.83
CA ASN A 696 -3.76 25.76 14.67
C ASN A 696 -2.55 26.71 14.90
N ALA A 697 -1.98 26.68 16.11
CA ALA A 697 -0.94 27.61 16.56
C ALA A 697 0.03 26.94 17.56
N TYR A 698 1.19 27.56 17.79
CA TYR A 698 2.23 27.09 18.70
C TYR A 698 2.23 27.82 20.03
N VAL A 699 2.42 27.07 21.10
CA VAL A 699 2.99 27.58 22.34
C VAL A 699 4.50 27.37 22.28
N ILE A 700 5.28 28.45 22.37
CA ILE A 700 6.74 28.42 22.23
C ILE A 700 7.35 28.59 23.62
N ARG A 701 7.84 27.51 24.22
CA ARG A 701 8.29 27.46 25.61
C ARG A 701 9.81 27.52 25.72
N ASN A 702 10.36 28.23 26.69
CA ASN A 702 11.82 28.24 26.86
C ASN A 702 12.31 26.95 27.53
N VAL A 703 13.42 26.38 27.05
CA VAL A 703 13.97 25.12 27.61
C VAL A 703 14.65 25.35 28.96
N SER A 704 15.34 26.48 29.17
CA SER A 704 15.97 26.78 30.48
C SER A 704 14.96 27.10 31.59
N ASN A 705 13.78 27.61 31.24
CA ASN A 705 12.67 27.82 32.17
C ASN A 705 11.33 27.38 31.56
N PRO A 706 10.95 26.09 31.71
CA PRO A 706 9.75 25.53 31.10
C PRO A 706 8.42 26.13 31.57
N SER A 707 8.42 26.95 32.62
CA SER A 707 7.21 27.66 33.05
C SER A 707 6.88 28.84 32.14
N LEU A 708 7.85 29.34 31.37
CA LEU A 708 7.73 30.57 30.57
C LEU A 708 7.58 30.27 29.08
N VAL A 709 6.66 31.01 28.44
CA VAL A 709 6.35 30.93 27.01
C VAL A 709 6.47 32.29 26.35
N LEU A 710 6.89 32.29 25.08
CA LEU A 710 6.99 33.48 24.25
C LEU A 710 5.61 34.14 24.14
N THR A 711 5.50 35.37 24.62
CA THR A 711 4.25 36.09 24.83
C THR A 711 4.40 37.50 24.28
N TRP A 712 3.40 37.97 23.55
CA TRP A 712 3.32 39.36 23.15
C TRP A 712 2.69 40.22 24.25
N ASP A 713 3.39 41.27 24.69
CA ASP A 713 2.81 42.33 25.53
C ASP A 713 1.99 43.31 24.67
N PHE A 714 0.76 42.92 24.32
CA PHE A 714 -0.14 43.72 23.51
C PHE A 714 -0.64 44.99 24.22
N THR A 715 -0.42 45.11 25.54
CA THR A 715 -0.82 46.26 26.34
C THR A 715 0.26 47.33 26.45
N SER A 716 1.51 46.97 26.15
CA SER A 716 2.64 47.89 26.20
C SER A 716 2.77 48.71 24.91
N PRO A 717 3.03 50.03 25.02
CA PRO A 717 3.25 50.88 23.85
C PRO A 717 4.48 50.46 23.02
N ASN A 718 5.42 49.72 23.63
CA ASN A 718 6.62 49.23 22.95
C ASN A 718 6.41 47.86 22.26
N SER A 719 5.22 47.25 22.38
CA SER A 719 4.85 45.97 21.76
C SER A 719 5.90 44.86 21.95
N ILE A 720 6.52 44.78 23.13
CA ILE A 720 7.64 43.87 23.40
C ILE A 720 7.15 42.42 23.41
N VAL A 721 7.98 41.52 22.91
CA VAL A 721 7.82 40.08 23.07
C VAL A 721 8.74 39.62 24.19
N PHE A 722 8.18 38.91 25.15
CA PHE A 722 8.85 38.47 26.37
C PHE A 722 8.41 37.06 26.75
N ALA A 723 9.00 36.47 27.78
CA ALA A 723 8.64 35.15 28.27
C ALA A 723 7.78 35.26 29.53
N ALA A 724 6.54 34.76 29.49
CA ALA A 724 5.58 34.87 30.59
C ALA A 724 5.07 33.48 31.03
N PRO A 725 4.58 33.31 32.27
CA PRO A 725 3.96 32.06 32.69
C PRO A 725 2.83 31.64 31.73
N PHE A 726 2.82 30.37 31.32
CA PHE A 726 1.78 29.86 30.43
C PHE A 726 0.42 29.83 31.13
N SER A 727 -0.60 30.37 30.47
CA SER A 727 -2.00 30.31 30.90
C SER A 727 -2.89 29.92 29.72
N PRO A 728 -3.50 28.73 29.73
CA PRO A 728 -4.36 28.25 28.65
C PRO A 728 -5.45 29.26 28.28
N GLY A 729 -5.67 29.47 26.98
CA GLY A 729 -6.70 30.40 26.47
C GLY A 729 -6.24 31.85 26.24
N ARG A 730 -5.06 32.27 26.75
CA ARG A 730 -4.48 33.59 26.44
C ARG A 730 -3.90 33.62 25.02
N GLN A 731 -4.67 34.13 24.06
CA GLN A 731 -4.32 34.13 22.63
C GLN A 731 -2.95 34.76 22.31
N GLU A 732 -2.51 35.73 23.10
CA GLU A 732 -1.21 36.41 22.98
C GLU A 732 0.01 35.51 23.23
N GLN A 733 -0.21 34.30 23.77
CA GLN A 733 0.81 33.26 23.99
C GLN A 733 0.88 32.20 22.88
N TYR A 734 0.04 32.35 21.85
CA TYR A 734 -0.04 31.41 20.73
C TYR A 734 0.46 32.09 19.46
N TRP A 735 1.34 31.40 18.74
CA TRP A 735 1.99 31.89 17.53
C TRP A 735 1.70 30.97 16.37
N ILE A 736 1.05 31.48 15.33
CA ILE A 736 0.86 30.77 14.08
C ILE A 736 2.17 30.88 13.31
N ALA A 737 2.82 29.75 13.07
CA ALA A 737 4.02 29.71 12.26
C ALA A 737 3.60 29.65 10.78
N GLU A 738 3.82 30.73 10.03
CA GLU A 738 3.62 30.76 8.59
C GLU A 738 4.94 30.53 7.86
N SER A 739 5.00 29.54 6.96
CA SER A 739 6.17 29.36 6.11
C SER A 739 6.22 30.45 5.05
N PHE A 740 7.36 31.11 4.93
CA PHE A 740 7.62 32.09 3.90
C PHE A 740 8.98 31.78 3.25
N GLN A 741 8.95 31.22 2.05
CA GLN A 741 10.12 30.65 1.36
C GLN A 741 10.84 29.62 2.26
N ASN A 742 12.14 29.78 2.53
CA ASN A 742 12.93 28.89 3.40
C ASN A 742 12.92 29.32 4.88
N SER A 743 12.02 30.21 5.30
CA SER A 743 11.94 30.80 6.65
C SER A 743 10.51 30.77 7.18
N TYR A 744 10.31 31.22 8.42
CA TYR A 744 9.01 31.37 9.06
C TYR A 744 8.75 32.82 9.45
N VAL A 745 7.49 33.23 9.33
CA VAL A 745 6.90 34.42 9.94
C VAL A 745 6.00 33.92 11.05
N PHE A 746 6.05 34.52 12.24
CA PHE A 746 5.25 34.10 13.38
C PHE A 746 4.16 35.13 13.67
N GLU A 747 2.93 34.81 13.30
CA GLU A 747 1.77 35.66 13.57
C GLU A 747 1.23 35.40 14.98
N ASN A 748 0.84 36.44 15.69
CA ASN A 748 0.23 36.26 17.00
C ASN A 748 -1.27 35.93 16.88
N LEU A 749 -1.75 34.89 17.56
CA LEU A 749 -3.15 34.47 17.48
C LEU A 749 -4.13 35.54 18.00
N ARG A 750 -3.69 36.46 18.85
CA ARG A 750 -4.52 37.58 19.34
C ARG A 750 -4.85 38.58 18.24
N ASN A 751 -3.91 38.82 17.33
CA ASN A 751 -4.05 39.69 16.17
C ASN A 751 -3.06 39.25 15.10
N THR A 752 -3.55 38.57 14.07
CA THR A 752 -2.72 37.95 13.02
C THR A 752 -1.97 38.97 12.16
N ASN A 753 -2.32 40.26 12.22
CA ASN A 753 -1.54 41.32 11.56
C ASN A 753 -0.24 41.69 12.29
N MET A 754 -0.08 41.24 13.54
CA MET A 754 1.09 41.49 14.38
C MET A 754 1.99 40.26 14.39
N VAL A 755 3.21 40.41 13.86
CA VAL A 755 4.16 39.30 13.69
C VAL A 755 5.43 39.53 14.51
N LEU A 756 6.15 38.47 14.85
CA LEU A 756 7.48 38.59 15.46
C LEU A 756 8.41 39.43 14.57
N ASP A 757 9.14 40.35 15.17
CA ASP A 757 10.03 41.29 14.50
C ASP A 757 11.26 41.60 15.37
N VAL A 758 12.42 41.70 14.75
CA VAL A 758 13.65 42.20 15.40
C VAL A 758 13.65 43.73 15.34
N ALA A 759 13.50 44.37 16.50
CA ALA A 759 13.30 45.82 16.60
C ALA A 759 14.31 46.62 15.76
N GLY A 760 13.79 47.43 14.83
CA GLY A 760 14.58 48.28 13.94
C GLY A 760 15.46 47.53 12.93
N GLY A 761 15.28 46.21 12.76
CA GLY A 761 16.12 45.37 11.90
C GLY A 761 17.58 45.29 12.37
N SER A 762 17.87 45.61 13.63
CA SER A 762 19.22 45.65 14.16
C SER A 762 19.76 44.25 14.49
N THR A 763 21.00 43.96 14.09
CA THR A 763 21.71 42.72 14.46
C THR A 763 22.59 42.89 15.70
N ALA A 764 22.50 44.03 16.40
CA ALA A 764 23.25 44.27 17.62
C ALA A 764 22.81 43.30 18.73
N ILE A 765 23.78 42.81 19.50
CA ILE A 765 23.52 41.96 20.67
C ILE A 765 22.64 42.72 21.67
N GLY A 766 21.58 42.06 22.16
CA GLY A 766 20.61 42.64 23.09
C GLY A 766 19.45 43.38 22.42
N THR A 767 19.38 43.39 21.08
CA THR A 767 18.23 43.97 20.36
C THR A 767 16.93 43.28 20.77
N ASN A 768 15.87 44.05 21.06
CA ASN A 768 14.61 43.49 21.52
C ASN A 768 13.86 42.77 20.40
N ILE A 769 13.11 41.74 20.77
CA ILE A 769 12.07 41.16 19.93
C ILE A 769 10.75 41.88 20.25
N ILE A 770 10.04 42.29 19.21
CA ILE A 770 8.76 42.99 19.30
C ILE A 770 7.72 42.26 18.43
N ALA A 771 6.44 42.55 18.65
CA ALA A 771 5.40 42.27 17.68
C ALA A 771 5.16 43.55 16.86
N PHE A 772 5.24 43.46 15.54
CA PHE A 772 5.14 44.61 14.64
C PHE A 772 4.20 44.30 13.47
N PRO A 773 3.53 45.31 12.86
CA PRO A 773 2.72 45.09 11.67
C PRO A 773 3.51 44.39 10.56
N ARG A 774 2.89 43.39 9.94
CA ARG A 774 3.51 42.60 8.87
C ARG A 774 3.93 43.49 7.69
N HIS A 775 5.21 43.43 7.35
CA HIS A 775 5.81 44.08 6.18
C HIS A 775 6.75 43.14 5.39
N ASN A 776 6.81 41.85 5.74
CA ASN A 776 7.53 40.78 5.03
C ASN A 776 9.05 41.05 4.82
N GLY A 777 9.65 41.91 5.65
CA GLY A 777 11.09 42.22 5.62
C GLY A 777 11.92 41.17 6.36
N ASN A 778 13.24 41.14 6.16
CA ASN A 778 14.13 40.17 6.82
C ASN A 778 14.09 40.23 8.37
N ALA A 779 13.68 41.35 8.96
CA ALA A 779 13.48 41.49 10.41
C ALA A 779 12.34 40.61 10.96
N GLN A 780 11.39 40.20 10.10
CA GLN A 780 10.21 39.39 10.44
C GLN A 780 10.34 37.92 10.03
N ARG A 781 11.52 37.55 9.53
CA ARG A 781 11.80 36.23 8.97
C ARG A 781 12.76 35.49 9.88
N PHE A 782 12.42 34.25 10.21
CA PHE A 782 13.18 33.43 11.14
C PHE A 782 13.41 32.02 10.59
N PHE A 783 14.62 31.51 10.74
CA PHE A 783 14.92 30.10 10.50
C PHE A 783 14.77 29.33 11.79
N ILE A 784 14.12 28.17 11.71
CA ILE A 784 13.96 27.25 12.83
C ILE A 784 14.98 26.14 12.65
N ARG A 785 16.01 26.14 13.52
CA ARG A 785 17.14 25.21 13.45
C ARG A 785 17.17 24.32 14.66
N ARG A 786 17.52 23.05 14.46
CA ARG A 786 17.85 22.17 15.59
C ARG A 786 19.14 22.69 16.26
N PRO A 787 19.19 22.71 17.60
CA PRO A 787 20.35 23.22 18.36
C PRO A 787 21.65 22.44 18.14
#